data_AF-A0A661DAN9-F1
#
_entry.id   AF-A0A661DAN9-F1
#
_cell.length_a   1.000
_cell.length_b   1.000
_cell.length_c   1.000
_cell.angle_alpha   90.00
_cell.angle_beta   90.00
_cell.angle_gamma   90.00
#
_symmetry.space_group_name_H-M   'P 1'
#
loop_
_entity.id
_entity.type
_entity.pdbx_description
1 polymer ?
#
loop_
_entity_poly.entity_id
_entity_poly.type
_entity_poly.pdbx_seq_one_letter_code
_entity_poly.pdbx_strand_id
1 'polypeptide(L)'
;YVSVERLSGDGTVQDGIILDSIIPDGTELFTVLPPMRKKLIGNEISNVTREMEYRLDFGISWNLETATWDIITFENIDKSGIFSLEYQGDDSKLGKDASWMIMMEFIAGGNNGDQWRLTDRGISTFFESAREVDFYFNNTEPVLDPETGDINYDQIKLLACNESRDSLRRRRLGDVSEKSCAPLIYTFKGDGETTCFKTSEHPLTNNVIIMIDNVLQILGTHYEIKGDVTGDSVCFFEAPVDGAVITISVSDSVVVAKPLVVQEIADGVSLKYPLGTNLPVNGDNTFVFMDGVYQPIGKEYSIDVDHNDNAFALFTTIPPLDVKITMYSFVGVDSNIFQRYSTIADGIRNTYNIPVTGQSIDTLFITIDGVTQDFTNYTVSNGVVEGTTDIIFNVIPPADTVISIAAVAKPINTITKTYSYVGNGATSSYELVGLQNVSEASVMVALDGVNQDGTWSAFSSWSITQGNIIRFNTPVPDTLQVTIFVTAMVIGQLCCRDDIGDGGNGDDGDNLGDISTSSCLVNYLGEEVPIAVSGEIRHDDGYVNTNGIIVSPPDEDSSGVVDNPLLFRDIVLQDGFTDLVFWRRIEESGFSIWDPVNRQTSPQANYGFSDNGYPSEGSTVDTTMYGDGDIHFDLTTGNYLLANIVSGIWDLAPDQGLYRQAIGRDHLKFMWVHYAPDAHRIDPSVSNVMDVYILTQSYDSSIRTWLQNNGELSEVPVPPTSEGLRIQFEDFENYKTKSDSMIYHPSRYKILFGRQAVSELRATFKVIKTQGVTISDENLRTNVLNAIDVYFEADRWDFGETFYFTELAAYIHSSLAPNVHSVVIVPVNNDQAFGRLFQVRSEPDELFISSASAEDVEIVQSFTDEELKISEL
;
A
#
# COMPACT_ATOMS: atom_id res chain seq x y z
N TYR A 1 0.76 13.86 15.80
CA TYR A 1 -0.48 13.25 16.30
C TYR A 1 -0.98 14.05 17.48
N VAL A 2 -2.29 14.03 17.73
CA VAL A 2 -2.93 14.88 18.75
C VAL A 2 -3.91 14.00 19.50
N SER A 3 -3.73 13.86 20.81
CA SER A 3 -4.61 13.00 21.61
C SER A 3 -5.80 13.79 22.12
N VAL A 4 -6.90 13.09 22.38
CA VAL A 4 -8.05 13.68 23.08
C VAL A 4 -7.71 13.80 24.55
N GLU A 5 -7.58 15.03 25.05
CA GLU A 5 -7.38 15.31 26.47
C GLU A 5 -8.66 15.06 27.27
N ARG A 6 -9.80 15.55 26.75
CA ARG A 6 -11.12 15.27 27.34
C ARG A 6 -12.26 15.50 26.36
N LEU A 7 -13.37 14.82 26.63
CA LEU A 7 -14.66 15.07 26.00
C LEU A 7 -15.47 16.03 26.88
N SER A 8 -16.08 17.04 26.28
CA SER A 8 -16.95 17.98 26.97
C SER A 8 -18.41 17.58 26.77
N GLY A 9 -18.95 16.71 27.62
CA GLY A 9 -20.38 16.33 27.64
C GLY A 9 -20.62 14.84 27.49
N ASP A 10 -21.87 14.43 27.26
CA ASP A 10 -22.30 13.02 27.16
C ASP A 10 -22.69 12.59 25.73
N GLY A 11 -22.48 13.46 24.74
CA GLY A 11 -22.73 13.19 23.33
C GLY A 11 -24.20 13.24 22.93
N THR A 12 -25.11 13.66 23.83
CA THR A 12 -26.54 13.85 23.50
C THR A 12 -26.84 15.21 22.86
N VAL A 13 -25.85 16.12 22.84
CA VAL A 13 -25.86 17.44 22.18
C VAL A 13 -24.51 17.68 21.47
N GLN A 14 -24.38 18.80 20.74
CA GLN A 14 -23.14 19.18 20.06
C GLN A 14 -22.05 19.53 21.08
N ASP A 15 -21.30 18.51 21.47
CA ASP A 15 -20.27 18.53 22.49
C ASP A 15 -18.86 18.66 21.87
N GLY A 16 -17.95 19.31 22.59
CA GLY A 16 -16.60 19.60 22.12
C GLY A 16 -15.60 18.50 22.50
N ILE A 17 -14.71 18.15 21.57
CA ILE A 17 -13.52 17.33 21.81
C ILE A 17 -12.37 18.29 22.11
N ILE A 18 -11.75 18.16 23.29
CA ILE A 18 -10.58 18.96 23.67
C ILE A 18 -9.35 18.10 23.47
N LEU A 19 -8.37 18.66 22.78
CA LEU A 19 -7.14 18.00 22.36
C LEU A 19 -5.97 18.41 23.25
N ASP A 20 -4.98 17.52 23.38
CA ASP A 20 -3.80 17.69 24.24
C ASP A 20 -2.77 18.69 23.71
N SER A 21 -2.89 19.08 22.44
CA SER A 21 -1.95 19.95 21.74
C SER A 21 -2.64 20.90 20.78
N ILE A 22 -1.97 22.00 20.48
CA ILE A 22 -2.46 23.03 19.58
C ILE A 22 -2.21 22.55 18.15
N ILE A 23 -3.30 22.32 17.41
CA ILE A 23 -3.22 21.96 16.00
C ILE A 23 -2.87 23.21 15.18
N PRO A 24 -1.79 23.20 14.37
CA PRO A 24 -1.49 24.29 13.46
C PRO A 24 -2.62 24.54 12.46
N ASP A 25 -2.87 25.81 12.15
CA ASP A 25 -3.94 26.21 11.25
C ASP A 25 -3.71 25.63 9.85
N GLY A 26 -4.74 24.99 9.26
CA GLY A 26 -4.64 24.30 7.97
C GLY A 26 -4.27 22.80 8.04
N THR A 27 -4.13 22.21 9.23
CA THR A 27 -3.93 20.76 9.38
C THR A 27 -5.19 19.98 9.03
N GLU A 28 -5.11 19.04 8.09
CA GLU A 28 -6.22 18.15 7.73
C GLU A 28 -6.29 16.92 8.66
N LEU A 29 -7.50 16.58 9.09
CA LEU A 29 -7.75 15.36 9.85
C LEU A 29 -7.71 14.15 8.89
N PHE A 30 -6.59 13.42 8.90
CA PHE A 30 -6.43 12.24 8.04
C PHE A 30 -7.26 11.04 8.52
N THR A 31 -7.20 10.72 9.81
CA THR A 31 -7.95 9.60 10.40
C THR A 31 -8.16 9.82 11.90
N VAL A 32 -9.21 9.21 12.45
CA VAL A 32 -9.50 9.20 13.89
C VAL A 32 -9.28 7.78 14.38
N LEU A 33 -8.35 7.62 15.33
CA LEU A 33 -8.11 6.34 16.00
C LEU A 33 -8.89 6.32 17.31
N PRO A 34 -10.01 5.60 17.41
CA PRO A 34 -10.75 5.50 18.67
C PRO A 34 -9.91 4.74 19.71
N PRO A 35 -9.90 5.18 20.98
CA PRO A 35 -9.11 4.53 22.00
C PRO A 35 -9.69 3.14 22.31
N MET A 36 -8.87 2.10 22.16
CA MET A 36 -9.22 0.76 22.64
C MET A 36 -9.21 0.74 24.17
N ARG A 37 -10.29 0.25 24.76
CA ARG A 37 -10.43 0.29 26.22
C ARG A 37 -9.63 -0.83 26.89
N LYS A 38 -8.66 -0.45 27.72
CA LYS A 38 -7.78 -1.36 28.47
C LYS A 38 -8.40 -2.05 29.69
N LYS A 39 -9.68 -1.79 30.01
CA LYS A 39 -10.39 -2.34 31.17
C LYS A 39 -11.80 -2.79 30.82
N LEU A 40 -12.15 -4.04 31.09
CA LEU A 40 -13.51 -4.57 30.92
C LEU A 40 -14.52 -3.86 31.84
N ILE A 41 -15.78 -3.73 31.40
CA ILE A 41 -16.91 -3.18 32.17
C ILE A 41 -17.83 -4.29 32.68
N GLY A 42 -18.77 -3.97 33.57
CA GLY A 42 -19.51 -4.97 34.34
C GLY A 42 -20.25 -6.05 33.54
N ASN A 43 -20.86 -5.71 32.39
CA ASN A 43 -21.52 -6.69 31.52
C ASN A 43 -20.51 -7.63 30.83
N GLU A 44 -19.39 -7.10 30.36
CA GLU A 44 -18.31 -7.86 29.71
C GLU A 44 -17.64 -8.80 30.71
N ILE A 45 -17.33 -8.32 31.91
CA ILE A 45 -16.82 -9.16 33.01
C ILE A 45 -17.80 -10.31 33.27
N SER A 46 -19.11 -10.03 33.29
CA SER A 46 -20.13 -11.05 33.50
C SER A 46 -20.18 -12.07 32.35
N ASN A 47 -20.01 -11.62 31.10
CA ASN A 47 -19.95 -12.49 29.93
C ASN A 47 -18.70 -13.38 29.96
N VAL A 48 -17.52 -12.80 30.24
CA VAL A 48 -16.25 -13.55 30.36
C VAL A 48 -16.35 -14.57 31.49
N THR A 49 -16.87 -14.14 32.66
CA THR A 49 -17.04 -15.04 33.81
C THR A 49 -17.97 -16.21 33.47
N ARG A 50 -19.06 -15.97 32.73
CA ARG A 50 -19.98 -17.02 32.30
C ARG A 50 -19.30 -18.04 31.40
N GLU A 51 -18.54 -17.61 30.39
CA GLU A 51 -17.82 -18.55 29.52
C GLU A 51 -16.74 -19.32 30.29
N MET A 52 -16.05 -18.66 31.22
CA MET A 52 -15.12 -19.33 32.12
C MET A 52 -15.79 -20.37 33.03
N GLU A 53 -17.02 -20.11 33.50
CA GLU A 53 -17.82 -21.07 34.27
C GLU A 53 -18.26 -22.28 33.43
N TYR A 54 -18.50 -22.08 32.12
CA TYR A 54 -18.80 -23.17 31.20
C TYR A 54 -17.61 -24.05 30.86
N ARG A 55 -16.37 -23.59 31.13
CA ARG A 55 -15.14 -24.36 30.91
C ARG A 55 -14.96 -24.75 29.44
N LEU A 56 -15.28 -23.81 28.55
CA LEU A 56 -15.15 -23.95 27.10
C LEU A 56 -14.21 -22.88 26.59
N ASP A 57 -13.59 -23.13 25.44
CA ASP A 57 -12.73 -22.14 24.79
C ASP A 57 -13.56 -20.95 24.31
N PHE A 58 -13.01 -19.73 24.39
CA PHE A 58 -13.71 -18.56 23.85
C PHE A 58 -12.72 -17.47 23.45
N GLY A 59 -13.15 -16.65 22.51
CA GLY A 59 -12.40 -15.51 22.01
C GLY A 59 -12.97 -14.21 22.58
N ILE A 60 -12.12 -13.20 22.69
CA ILE A 60 -12.49 -11.84 23.05
C ILE A 60 -12.07 -10.96 21.87
N SER A 61 -13.04 -10.27 21.26
CA SER A 61 -12.85 -9.40 20.10
C SER A 61 -13.23 -7.95 20.46
N TRP A 62 -12.52 -6.99 19.86
CA TRP A 62 -12.85 -5.57 20.02
C TRP A 62 -13.74 -5.09 18.88
N ASN A 63 -14.92 -4.58 19.22
CA ASN A 63 -15.84 -3.97 18.28
C ASN A 63 -15.62 -2.45 18.24
N LEU A 64 -15.12 -1.97 17.10
CA LEU A 64 -14.78 -0.55 16.90
C LEU A 64 -16.01 0.36 16.86
N GLU A 65 -17.14 -0.11 16.33
CA GLU A 65 -18.35 0.72 16.16
C GLU A 65 -19.05 0.96 17.50
N THR A 66 -19.10 -0.05 18.35
CA THR A 66 -19.77 0.02 19.67
C THR A 66 -18.81 0.33 20.82
N ALA A 67 -17.50 0.27 20.59
CA ALA A 67 -16.45 0.38 21.60
C ALA A 67 -16.62 -0.64 22.76
N THR A 68 -17.07 -1.85 22.44
CA THR A 68 -17.29 -2.96 23.38
C THR A 68 -16.35 -4.14 23.12
N TRP A 69 -16.09 -4.90 24.18
CA TRP A 69 -15.44 -6.21 24.08
C TRP A 69 -16.52 -7.29 23.92
N ASP A 70 -16.56 -7.89 22.74
CA ASP A 70 -17.52 -8.93 22.38
C ASP A 70 -16.88 -10.32 22.58
N ILE A 71 -17.72 -11.30 22.91
CA ILE A 71 -17.27 -12.68 23.14
C ILE A 71 -17.62 -13.54 21.94
N ILE A 72 -16.62 -14.29 21.49
CA ILE A 72 -16.74 -15.31 20.46
C ILE A 72 -16.83 -16.66 21.16
N THR A 73 -17.96 -17.33 21.01
CA THR A 73 -18.20 -18.63 21.65
C THR A 73 -17.35 -19.73 21.03
N PHE A 74 -17.09 -20.81 21.78
CA PHE A 74 -16.31 -21.97 21.31
C PHE A 74 -16.81 -22.58 19.99
N GLU A 75 -18.12 -22.50 19.73
CA GLU A 75 -18.73 -23.07 18.52
C GLU A 75 -18.40 -22.25 17.27
N ASN A 76 -17.97 -20.99 17.44
CA ASN A 76 -17.73 -20.07 16.34
C ASN A 76 -16.31 -19.53 16.24
N ILE A 77 -15.49 -19.71 17.29
CA ILE A 77 -14.09 -19.27 17.25
C ILE A 77 -13.30 -20.07 16.21
N ASP A 78 -12.65 -19.35 15.30
CA ASP A 78 -11.58 -19.90 14.46
C ASP A 78 -10.24 -19.72 15.17
N LYS A 79 -9.62 -20.81 15.63
CA LYS A 79 -8.36 -20.77 16.37
C LYS A 79 -7.13 -20.57 15.48
N SER A 80 -7.22 -20.96 14.21
CA SER A 80 -6.07 -21.10 13.31
C SER A 80 -6.06 -20.08 12.18
N GLY A 81 -7.23 -19.59 11.76
CA GLY A 81 -7.34 -18.64 10.66
C GLY A 81 -6.64 -17.31 10.94
N ILE A 82 -6.15 -16.66 9.89
CA ILE A 82 -5.57 -15.30 9.97
C ILE A 82 -6.64 -14.34 10.51
N PHE A 83 -6.22 -13.32 11.27
CA PHE A 83 -7.14 -12.30 11.79
C PHE A 83 -8.00 -11.70 10.67
N SER A 84 -9.32 -11.77 10.83
CA SER A 84 -10.30 -11.22 9.89
C SER A 84 -11.51 -10.66 10.64
N LEU A 85 -12.03 -9.54 10.16
CA LEU A 85 -13.27 -8.93 10.65
C LEU A 85 -14.51 -9.37 9.83
N GLU A 86 -14.32 -10.13 8.75
CA GLU A 86 -15.41 -10.50 7.82
C GLU A 86 -16.56 -11.23 8.51
N TYR A 87 -16.24 -12.10 9.47
CA TYR A 87 -17.20 -12.90 10.25
C TYR A 87 -17.27 -12.46 11.72
N GLN A 88 -16.85 -11.24 12.04
CA GLN A 88 -16.90 -10.73 13.42
C GLN A 88 -18.35 -10.70 13.93
N GLY A 89 -18.59 -11.41 15.03
CA GLY A 89 -19.93 -11.48 15.65
C GLY A 89 -20.88 -12.46 14.96
N ASP A 90 -20.37 -13.32 14.08
CA ASP A 90 -21.14 -14.42 13.49
C ASP A 90 -21.62 -15.40 14.60
N ASP A 91 -22.83 -15.92 14.44
CA ASP A 91 -23.48 -16.85 15.38
C ASP A 91 -23.84 -18.20 14.73
N SER A 92 -23.27 -18.47 13.55
CA SER A 92 -23.62 -19.63 12.73
C SER A 92 -23.14 -20.97 13.29
N LYS A 93 -22.24 -20.96 14.28
CA LYS A 93 -21.62 -22.13 14.93
C LYS A 93 -20.80 -22.97 13.95
N LEU A 94 -20.12 -22.31 13.03
CA LEU A 94 -19.33 -22.95 11.98
C LEU A 94 -17.81 -22.74 12.16
N GLY A 95 -17.38 -22.20 13.30
CA GLY A 95 -15.96 -21.96 13.58
C GLY A 95 -15.32 -20.95 12.62
N LYS A 96 -16.01 -19.86 12.27
CA LYS A 96 -15.58 -18.90 11.24
C LYS A 96 -15.05 -17.58 11.78
N ASP A 97 -15.27 -17.27 13.06
CA ASP A 97 -14.92 -15.98 13.63
C ASP A 97 -13.45 -15.97 14.09
N ALA A 98 -12.59 -15.48 13.21
CA ALA A 98 -11.16 -15.26 13.43
C ALA A 98 -10.85 -13.85 13.98
N SER A 99 -11.85 -13.09 14.47
CA SER A 99 -11.66 -11.70 14.91
C SER A 99 -11.18 -11.55 16.36
N TRP A 100 -10.86 -12.65 17.04
CA TRP A 100 -10.38 -12.61 18.42
C TRP A 100 -9.02 -11.91 18.52
N MET A 101 -8.87 -11.07 19.55
CA MET A 101 -7.60 -10.46 19.95
C MET A 101 -6.95 -11.23 21.11
N ILE A 102 -7.78 -11.80 21.98
CA ILE A 102 -7.36 -12.67 23.07
C ILE A 102 -8.22 -13.93 23.00
N MET A 103 -7.59 -15.09 22.91
CA MET A 103 -8.23 -16.39 23.01
C MET A 103 -7.92 -17.01 24.36
N MET A 104 -8.97 -17.54 24.98
CA MET A 104 -8.94 -18.27 26.24
C MET A 104 -9.19 -19.74 25.93
N GLU A 105 -8.21 -20.59 26.17
CA GLU A 105 -8.35 -22.04 26.03
C GLU A 105 -8.43 -22.72 27.39
N PHE A 106 -9.45 -23.56 27.55
CA PHE A 106 -9.63 -24.35 28.76
C PHE A 106 -8.86 -25.66 28.67
N ILE A 107 -7.91 -25.84 29.59
CA ILE A 107 -7.13 -27.07 29.72
C ILE A 107 -7.66 -27.83 30.95
N ALA A 108 -8.52 -28.81 30.69
CA ALA A 108 -9.11 -29.65 31.72
C ALA A 108 -8.05 -30.57 32.36
N GLY A 109 -7.95 -30.58 33.69
CA GLY A 109 -7.11 -31.54 34.40
C GLY A 109 -5.60 -31.41 34.13
N GLY A 110 -5.11 -30.21 33.84
CA GLY A 110 -3.68 -29.92 33.82
C GLY A 110 -3.00 -30.27 35.15
N ASN A 111 -1.67 -30.34 35.16
CA ASN A 111 -0.92 -30.92 36.28
C ASN A 111 -1.12 -30.23 37.65
N ASN A 112 -1.73 -29.03 37.68
CA ASN A 112 -2.12 -28.28 38.88
C ASN A 112 -3.63 -28.02 39.02
N GLY A 113 -4.48 -28.78 38.31
CA GLY A 113 -5.93 -28.57 38.23
C GLY A 113 -6.37 -27.93 36.91
N ASP A 114 -7.63 -27.48 36.87
CA ASP A 114 -8.19 -26.77 35.71
C ASP A 114 -7.38 -25.49 35.41
N GLN A 115 -6.82 -25.38 34.20
CA GLN A 115 -5.98 -24.26 33.77
C GLN A 115 -6.59 -23.54 32.58
N TRP A 116 -6.25 -22.26 32.44
CA TRP A 116 -6.57 -21.45 31.27
C TRP A 116 -5.28 -21.04 30.58
N ARG A 117 -5.19 -21.27 29.26
CA ARG A 117 -4.14 -20.72 28.41
C ARG A 117 -4.68 -19.50 27.70
N LEU A 118 -3.92 -18.41 27.76
CA LEU A 118 -4.24 -17.16 27.11
C LEU A 118 -3.32 -17.02 25.90
N THR A 119 -3.90 -16.76 24.74
CA THR A 119 -3.19 -16.47 23.51
C THR A 119 -3.65 -15.12 23.01
N ASP A 120 -2.73 -14.18 22.81
CA ASP A 120 -3.03 -12.86 22.23
C ASP A 120 -2.52 -12.75 20.80
N ARG A 121 -3.14 -11.85 20.03
CA ARG A 121 -2.68 -11.46 18.69
C ARG A 121 -2.13 -10.05 18.72
N GLY A 122 -0.90 -9.91 18.21
CA GLY A 122 -0.23 -8.64 17.99
C GLY A 122 0.08 -8.41 16.52
N ILE A 123 0.44 -7.16 16.19
CA ILE A 123 1.04 -6.83 14.90
C ILE A 123 2.54 -6.83 15.10
N SER A 124 3.27 -7.54 14.24
CA SER A 124 4.73 -7.52 14.21
C SER A 124 5.18 -7.19 12.80
N THR A 125 6.11 -6.23 12.69
CA THR A 125 6.74 -5.88 11.43
C THR A 125 8.10 -6.56 11.38
N PHE A 126 8.35 -7.28 10.30
CA PHE A 126 9.62 -7.95 10.05
C PHE A 126 10.47 -7.09 9.11
N PHE A 127 11.74 -6.93 9.44
CA PHE A 127 12.72 -6.28 8.57
C PHE A 127 13.85 -7.25 8.28
N GLU A 128 13.98 -7.66 7.03
CA GLU A 128 14.95 -8.66 6.58
C GLU A 128 15.88 -8.08 5.51
N SER A 129 17.16 -8.45 5.55
CA SER A 129 18.13 -8.19 4.49
C SER A 129 18.15 -9.37 3.53
N ALA A 130 18.40 -9.11 2.24
CA ALA A 130 18.74 -10.14 1.25
C ALA A 130 20.17 -10.69 1.47
N ARG A 131 20.53 -10.95 2.74
CA ARG A 131 21.84 -11.42 3.23
C ARG A 131 23.00 -10.48 2.93
N GLU A 132 22.72 -9.20 2.74
CA GLU A 132 23.76 -8.17 2.59
C GLU A 132 24.25 -7.67 3.96
N VAL A 133 23.38 -7.76 4.97
CA VAL A 133 23.64 -7.33 6.35
C VAL A 133 23.14 -8.41 7.32
N ASP A 134 24.03 -8.87 8.19
CA ASP A 134 23.68 -9.65 9.38
C ASP A 134 23.40 -8.72 10.55
N PHE A 135 22.21 -8.85 11.14
CA PHE A 135 21.78 -8.17 12.34
C PHE A 135 22.18 -8.97 13.57
N TYR A 136 23.13 -8.44 14.35
CA TYR A 136 23.53 -8.97 15.65
C TYR A 136 22.87 -8.15 16.76
N PHE A 137 21.61 -8.46 17.07
CA PHE A 137 20.85 -7.77 18.11
C PHE A 137 21.12 -8.36 19.50
N ASN A 138 22.30 -8.05 20.06
CA ASN A 138 22.67 -8.52 21.41
C ASN A 138 22.20 -7.57 22.54
N ASN A 139 21.79 -6.35 22.20
CA ASN A 139 21.36 -5.37 23.18
C ASN A 139 19.89 -5.54 23.54
N THR A 140 19.65 -6.28 24.61
CA THR A 140 18.37 -6.22 25.33
C THR A 140 18.30 -5.01 26.28
N GLU A 141 19.45 -4.38 26.57
CA GLU A 141 19.56 -3.21 27.44
C GLU A 141 20.00 -1.98 26.63
N PRO A 142 19.46 -0.79 26.93
CA PRO A 142 19.89 0.42 26.25
C PRO A 142 21.31 0.83 26.63
N VAL A 143 22.00 1.47 25.69
CA VAL A 143 23.34 2.00 25.89
C VAL A 143 23.26 3.46 26.31
N LEU A 144 23.83 3.78 27.46
CA LEU A 144 23.95 5.16 27.93
C LEU A 144 25.09 5.87 27.19
N ASP A 145 24.78 6.97 26.49
CA ASP A 145 25.80 7.85 25.94
C ASP A 145 26.48 8.63 27.07
N PRO A 146 27.81 8.48 27.27
CA PRO A 146 28.52 9.16 28.36
C PRO A 146 28.71 10.66 28.11
N GLU A 147 28.58 11.15 26.87
CA GLU A 147 28.71 12.58 26.54
C GLU A 147 27.39 13.32 26.69
N THR A 148 26.27 12.72 26.25
CA THR A 148 24.95 13.36 26.31
C THR A 148 24.13 12.97 27.52
N GLY A 149 24.38 11.78 28.09
CA GLY A 149 23.58 11.20 29.17
C GLY A 149 22.27 10.58 28.69
N ASP A 150 22.07 10.46 27.38
CA ASP A 150 20.87 9.89 26.78
C ASP A 150 20.97 8.37 26.64
N ILE A 151 19.80 7.73 26.64
CA ILE A 151 19.63 6.29 26.51
C ILE A 151 19.41 5.99 25.02
N ASN A 152 20.37 5.34 24.38
CA ASN A 152 20.31 4.96 22.97
C ASN A 152 19.93 3.49 22.78
N TYR A 153 19.10 3.24 21.78
CA TYR A 153 18.72 1.92 21.32
C TYR A 153 19.19 1.69 19.88
N ASP A 154 19.35 0.44 19.50
CA ASP A 154 19.57 0.08 18.10
C ASP A 154 18.42 0.61 17.24
N GLN A 155 18.78 1.26 16.13
CA GLN A 155 17.82 1.89 15.23
C GLN A 155 18.12 1.55 13.78
N ILE A 156 17.06 1.36 13.00
CA ILE A 156 17.12 1.32 11.54
C ILE A 156 16.67 2.69 11.03
N LYS A 157 17.40 3.25 10.07
CA LYS A 157 16.98 4.43 9.33
C LYS A 157 16.78 4.03 7.88
N LEU A 158 15.55 4.14 7.39
CA LEU A 158 15.33 4.08 5.94
C LEU A 158 15.89 5.36 5.35
N LEU A 159 16.77 5.21 4.36
CA LEU A 159 17.46 6.35 3.77
C LEU A 159 16.51 7.10 2.84
N ALA A 160 16.64 8.42 2.81
CA ALA A 160 15.90 9.28 1.88
C ALA A 160 16.11 8.89 0.39
N CYS A 161 17.18 8.15 0.07
CA CYS A 161 17.48 7.68 -1.29
C CYS A 161 16.67 6.45 -1.75
N ASN A 162 15.69 6.03 -0.96
CA ASN A 162 14.61 5.10 -1.34
C ASN A 162 13.55 5.72 -2.24
N GLU A 163 13.80 6.93 -2.70
CA GLU A 163 13.11 7.58 -3.79
C GLU A 163 13.32 6.84 -5.12
N SER A 164 12.30 6.85 -5.99
CA SER A 164 12.34 6.21 -7.33
C SER A 164 13.58 6.64 -8.14
N ARG A 165 14.07 5.78 -9.04
CA ARG A 165 15.19 6.08 -9.95
C ARG A 165 14.91 7.29 -10.87
N ASP A 166 13.64 7.57 -11.11
CA ASP A 166 13.18 8.72 -11.89
C ASP A 166 12.85 9.93 -11.01
N SER A 167 13.18 9.87 -9.72
CA SER A 167 13.19 11.06 -8.87
C SER A 167 14.20 12.08 -9.38
N LEU A 168 13.67 13.26 -9.70
CA LEU A 168 14.45 14.38 -10.19
C LEU A 168 15.43 14.89 -9.11
N ARG A 169 15.12 14.66 -7.82
CA ARG A 169 16.01 14.89 -6.66
C ARG A 169 17.28 14.02 -6.70
N ARG A 170 17.17 12.73 -7.05
CA ARG A 170 18.32 11.82 -7.16
C ARG A 170 19.19 12.14 -8.39
N ARG A 171 18.61 12.67 -9.46
CA ARG A 171 19.33 13.01 -10.69
C ARG A 171 20.08 14.35 -10.62
N ARG A 172 19.99 15.10 -9.50
CA ARG A 172 20.68 16.41 -9.28
C ARG A 172 20.50 17.39 -10.46
N LEU A 173 19.35 17.31 -11.14
CA LEU A 173 19.03 18.12 -12.32
C LEU A 173 17.90 19.12 -12.05
N GLY A 174 17.34 19.15 -10.83
CA GLY A 174 16.33 20.13 -10.40
C GLY A 174 16.83 20.98 -9.23
N ASP A 175 16.66 22.30 -9.35
CA ASP A 175 16.70 23.23 -8.21
C ASP A 175 15.49 22.95 -7.30
N VAL A 176 15.63 23.28 -6.03
CA VAL A 176 14.79 22.83 -4.91
C VAL A 176 13.32 23.29 -5.05
N SER A 177 12.50 22.64 -5.89
CA SER A 177 11.03 22.86 -5.97
C SER A 177 10.27 21.94 -6.95
N GLU A 178 10.76 20.74 -7.29
CA GLU A 178 9.96 19.84 -8.15
C GLU A 178 8.91 19.11 -7.32
N LYS A 179 7.73 19.73 -7.37
CA LYS A 179 6.53 19.43 -6.60
C LYS A 179 5.88 18.13 -7.04
N SER A 180 5.26 17.52 -6.04
CA SER A 180 4.24 16.49 -6.13
C SER A 180 3.31 16.69 -7.34
N CYS A 181 2.96 15.61 -8.04
CA CYS A 181 1.82 15.61 -8.95
C CYS A 181 0.48 15.91 -8.21
N ALA A 182 0.49 15.99 -6.88
CA ALA A 182 -0.63 16.50 -6.09
C ALA A 182 -0.71 18.03 -6.16
N PRO A 183 -1.87 18.62 -6.48
CA PRO A 183 -2.06 20.06 -6.39
C PRO A 183 -1.77 20.54 -4.96
N LEU A 184 -0.99 21.61 -4.80
CA LEU A 184 -0.93 22.35 -3.54
C LEU A 184 -2.28 23.04 -3.35
N ILE A 185 -3.01 22.65 -2.31
CA ILE A 185 -4.33 23.21 -2.00
C ILE A 185 -4.20 24.20 -0.84
N TYR A 186 -4.61 25.43 -1.06
CA TYR A 186 -4.78 26.46 -0.03
C TYR A 186 -6.27 26.68 0.18
N THR A 187 -6.71 26.61 1.43
CA THR A 187 -8.11 26.90 1.77
C THR A 187 -8.18 28.15 2.64
N PHE A 188 -8.99 29.12 2.21
CA PHE A 188 -9.26 30.37 2.92
C PHE A 188 -10.76 30.51 3.20
N LYS A 189 -11.10 31.36 4.16
CA LYS A 189 -12.49 31.82 4.36
C LYS A 189 -12.61 33.26 3.88
N GLY A 190 -13.66 33.53 3.11
CA GLY A 190 -14.08 34.90 2.82
C GLY A 190 -14.55 35.59 4.10
N ASP A 191 -14.18 36.85 4.25
CA ASP A 191 -14.58 37.75 5.35
C ASP A 191 -15.41 38.94 4.83
N GLY A 192 -15.71 38.97 3.53
CA GLY A 192 -16.44 40.06 2.87
C GLY A 192 -15.62 41.35 2.65
N GLU A 193 -14.35 41.41 3.07
CA GLU A 193 -13.52 42.62 2.98
C GLU A 193 -12.17 42.36 2.29
N THR A 194 -11.54 41.21 2.54
CA THR A 194 -10.24 40.83 1.99
C THR A 194 -10.38 40.36 0.55
N THR A 195 -9.64 41.02 -0.34
CA THR A 195 -9.61 40.68 -1.78
C THR A 195 -8.38 39.88 -2.18
N CYS A 196 -7.27 39.95 -1.44
CA CYS A 196 -6.02 39.29 -1.80
C CYS A 196 -5.60 38.25 -0.76
N PHE A 197 -5.38 37.02 -1.21
CA PHE A 197 -5.00 35.86 -0.40
C PHE A 197 -3.63 35.37 -0.84
N LYS A 198 -2.68 35.32 0.11
CA LYS A 198 -1.28 34.99 -0.16
C LYS A 198 -1.06 33.48 -0.14
N THR A 199 -0.32 32.95 -1.12
CA THR A 199 -0.05 31.51 -1.26
C THR A 199 1.44 31.22 -1.41
N SER A 200 2.08 30.61 -0.41
CA SER A 200 3.52 30.27 -0.32
C SER A 200 4.54 31.39 -0.57
N GLU A 201 5.83 31.09 -0.36
CA GLU A 201 6.98 31.98 -0.62
C GLU A 201 7.53 31.88 -2.07
N HIS A 202 6.88 31.12 -2.96
CA HIS A 202 7.34 30.87 -4.34
C HIS A 202 6.42 31.52 -5.40
N PRO A 203 6.94 31.84 -6.60
CA PRO A 203 6.13 32.42 -7.66
C PRO A 203 5.07 31.43 -8.15
N LEU A 204 3.81 31.87 -8.21
CA LEU A 204 2.69 31.14 -8.80
C LEU A 204 2.84 31.15 -10.33
N THR A 205 2.62 30.00 -10.96
CA THR A 205 2.49 29.88 -12.42
C THR A 205 1.04 30.13 -12.86
N ASN A 206 0.75 30.11 -14.17
CA ASN A 206 -0.64 30.22 -14.68
C ASN A 206 -1.51 28.95 -14.42
N ASN A 207 -0.99 27.95 -13.70
CA ASN A 207 -1.62 26.65 -13.49
C ASN A 207 -2.33 26.60 -12.12
N VAL A 208 -3.22 27.56 -11.88
CA VAL A 208 -3.96 27.71 -10.63
C VAL A 208 -5.46 27.52 -10.87
N ILE A 209 -6.07 26.61 -10.13
CA ILE A 209 -7.52 26.37 -10.09
C ILE A 209 -8.06 27.05 -8.83
N ILE A 210 -9.14 27.80 -8.95
CA ILE A 210 -9.73 28.48 -7.79
C ILE A 210 -11.21 28.16 -7.72
N MET A 211 -11.68 27.73 -6.56
CA MET A 211 -13.09 27.47 -6.28
C MET A 211 -13.55 28.36 -5.12
N ILE A 212 -14.78 28.85 -5.20
CA ILE A 212 -15.49 29.46 -4.06
C ILE A 212 -16.76 28.64 -3.86
N ASP A 213 -16.93 28.03 -2.68
CA ASP A 213 -18.05 27.13 -2.37
C ASP A 213 -18.29 26.06 -3.45
N ASN A 214 -17.20 25.44 -3.93
CA ASN A 214 -17.16 24.47 -5.03
C ASN A 214 -17.58 25.02 -6.41
N VAL A 215 -17.63 26.34 -6.58
CA VAL A 215 -17.84 27.00 -7.87
C VAL A 215 -16.50 27.49 -8.43
N LEU A 216 -16.12 26.97 -9.60
CA LEU A 216 -14.88 27.33 -10.29
C LEU A 216 -14.84 28.83 -10.66
N GLN A 217 -13.70 29.48 -10.42
CA GLN A 217 -13.44 30.89 -10.66
C GLN A 217 -12.53 31.09 -11.88
N ILE A 218 -12.70 32.22 -12.58
CA ILE A 218 -12.05 32.48 -13.86
C ILE A 218 -10.90 33.48 -13.69
N LEU A 219 -9.69 33.10 -14.09
CA LEU A 219 -8.51 33.98 -14.12
C LEU A 219 -8.74 35.17 -15.07
N GLY A 220 -8.44 36.38 -14.62
CA GLY A 220 -8.65 37.65 -15.35
C GLY A 220 -10.09 38.18 -15.31
N THR A 221 -11.02 37.43 -14.71
CA THR A 221 -12.44 37.81 -14.60
C THR A 221 -12.90 37.87 -13.14
N HIS A 222 -12.63 36.83 -12.35
CA HIS A 222 -12.97 36.78 -10.93
C HIS A 222 -11.74 37.07 -10.05
N TYR A 223 -10.54 36.71 -10.53
CA TYR A 223 -9.29 36.95 -9.82
C TYR A 223 -8.10 37.23 -10.76
N GLU A 224 -7.05 37.82 -10.23
CA GLU A 224 -5.74 38.00 -10.87
C GLU A 224 -4.62 37.50 -9.95
N ILE A 225 -3.47 37.12 -10.52
CA ILE A 225 -2.27 36.76 -9.76
C ILE A 225 -1.35 37.98 -9.72
N LYS A 226 -0.98 38.41 -8.51
CA LYS A 226 -0.02 39.49 -8.29
C LYS A 226 1.28 38.93 -7.74
N GLY A 227 2.37 39.17 -8.47
CA GLY A 227 3.71 38.95 -7.95
C GLY A 227 4.13 40.03 -6.97
N ASP A 228 4.59 39.64 -5.79
CA ASP A 228 5.15 40.54 -4.77
C ASP A 228 6.55 40.08 -4.34
N VAL A 229 7.36 41.00 -3.82
CA VAL A 229 8.74 40.75 -3.33
C VAL A 229 8.80 39.75 -2.17
N THR A 230 7.66 39.39 -1.58
CA THR A 230 7.56 38.46 -0.45
C THR A 230 6.78 37.17 -0.76
N GLY A 231 6.39 36.93 -2.02
CA GLY A 231 5.59 35.78 -2.47
C GLY A 231 4.32 36.20 -3.23
N ASP A 232 3.82 35.35 -4.12
CA ASP A 232 2.70 35.68 -5.00
C ASP A 232 1.34 35.57 -4.27
N SER A 233 0.37 36.39 -4.70
CA SER A 233 -0.98 36.43 -4.12
C SER A 233 -2.06 36.32 -5.19
N VAL A 234 -3.14 35.61 -4.85
CA VAL A 234 -4.37 35.60 -5.62
C VAL A 234 -5.25 36.74 -5.15
N CYS A 235 -5.58 37.67 -6.05
CA CYS A 235 -6.41 38.83 -5.77
C CYS A 235 -7.73 38.75 -6.53
N PHE A 236 -8.85 38.61 -5.81
CA PHE A 236 -10.19 38.70 -6.36
C PHE A 236 -10.56 40.15 -6.69
N PHE A 237 -11.31 40.36 -7.78
CA PHE A 237 -11.80 41.68 -8.16
C PHE A 237 -12.96 42.16 -7.26
N GLU A 238 -13.71 41.21 -6.69
CA GLU A 238 -14.72 41.43 -5.65
C GLU A 238 -14.38 40.55 -4.45
N ALA A 239 -14.53 41.08 -3.23
CA ALA A 239 -14.21 40.32 -2.02
C ALA A 239 -15.17 39.13 -1.85
N PRO A 240 -14.65 37.90 -1.64
CA PRO A 240 -15.48 36.74 -1.32
C PRO A 240 -16.33 36.99 -0.07
N VAL A 241 -17.61 36.63 -0.12
CA VAL A 241 -18.58 36.91 0.95
C VAL A 241 -18.19 36.24 2.28
N ASP A 242 -18.60 36.83 3.40
CA ASP A 242 -18.33 36.30 4.73
C ASP A 242 -18.84 34.86 4.88
N GLY A 243 -17.91 33.95 5.20
CA GLY A 243 -18.17 32.52 5.36
C GLY A 243 -18.01 31.66 4.10
N ALA A 244 -17.76 32.25 2.92
CA ALA A 244 -17.49 31.48 1.70
C ALA A 244 -16.15 30.73 1.79
N VAL A 245 -16.11 29.48 1.34
CA VAL A 245 -14.90 28.65 1.33
C VAL A 245 -14.17 28.86 0.02
N ILE A 246 -12.97 29.43 0.09
CA ILE A 246 -12.10 29.67 -1.07
C ILE A 246 -11.06 28.55 -1.11
N THR A 247 -11.00 27.80 -2.20
CA THR A 247 -10.01 26.74 -2.41
C THR A 247 -9.14 27.11 -3.61
N ILE A 248 -7.84 27.23 -3.41
CA ILE A 248 -6.84 27.54 -4.44
C ILE A 248 -5.95 26.31 -4.61
N SER A 249 -6.04 25.64 -5.75
CA SER A 249 -5.24 24.46 -6.09
C SER A 249 -4.17 24.83 -7.11
N VAL A 250 -2.90 24.52 -6.85
CA VAL A 250 -1.77 24.80 -7.73
C VAL A 250 -1.11 23.48 -8.13
N SER A 251 -1.18 23.10 -9.40
CA SER A 251 -0.57 21.86 -9.92
C SER A 251 0.11 22.12 -11.26
N ASP A 252 1.31 21.57 -11.46
CA ASP A 252 2.03 21.71 -12.73
C ASP A 252 1.48 20.77 -13.82
N SER A 253 0.77 19.70 -13.44
CA SER A 253 0.11 18.77 -14.37
C SER A 253 -1.25 19.25 -14.84
N VAL A 254 -1.90 20.14 -14.09
CA VAL A 254 -3.22 20.69 -14.43
C VAL A 254 -3.03 22.00 -15.17
N VAL A 255 -3.40 22.02 -16.44
CA VAL A 255 -3.22 23.19 -17.30
C VAL A 255 -4.55 23.63 -17.89
N VAL A 256 -4.66 24.93 -18.10
CA VAL A 256 -5.78 25.49 -18.85
C VAL A 256 -5.59 25.14 -20.32
N ALA A 257 -6.52 24.37 -20.89
CA ALA A 257 -6.45 23.99 -22.29
C ALA A 257 -6.56 25.25 -23.16
N LYS A 258 -5.72 25.32 -24.19
CA LYS A 258 -5.69 26.47 -25.10
C LYS A 258 -6.67 26.21 -26.25
N PRO A 259 -7.72 27.03 -26.41
CA PRO A 259 -8.59 26.91 -27.57
C PRO A 259 -7.82 27.31 -28.83
N LEU A 260 -7.92 26.50 -29.87
CA LEU A 260 -7.29 26.67 -31.17
C LEU A 260 -8.34 26.46 -32.26
N VAL A 261 -8.40 27.39 -33.20
CA VAL A 261 -9.24 27.25 -34.40
C VAL A 261 -8.33 27.27 -35.62
N VAL A 262 -8.44 26.24 -36.45
CA VAL A 262 -7.74 26.14 -37.73
C VAL A 262 -8.77 25.97 -38.84
N GLN A 263 -8.56 26.69 -39.94
CA GLN A 263 -9.42 26.64 -41.11
C GLN A 263 -8.59 26.35 -42.36
N GLU A 264 -9.07 25.40 -43.15
CA GLU A 264 -8.44 24.97 -44.40
C GLU A 264 -9.48 24.89 -45.52
N ILE A 265 -9.01 25.00 -46.77
CA ILE A 265 -9.83 24.76 -47.96
C ILE A 265 -9.39 23.42 -48.53
N ALA A 266 -10.34 22.50 -48.69
CA ALA A 266 -10.08 21.20 -49.26
C ALA A 266 -9.58 21.31 -50.71
N ASP A 267 -8.44 20.69 -50.99
CA ASP A 267 -7.80 20.69 -52.31
C ASP A 267 -8.34 19.59 -53.24
N GLY A 268 -9.27 18.76 -52.75
CA GLY A 268 -9.86 17.64 -53.49
C GLY A 268 -8.91 16.46 -53.72
N VAL A 269 -7.73 16.43 -53.08
CA VAL A 269 -6.73 15.35 -53.24
C VAL A 269 -6.11 14.88 -51.92
N SER A 270 -5.99 15.74 -50.91
CA SER A 270 -5.33 15.47 -49.64
C SER A 270 -6.30 14.89 -48.61
N LEU A 271 -5.81 13.91 -47.84
CA LEU A 271 -6.51 13.35 -46.68
C LEU A 271 -6.04 13.96 -45.34
N LYS A 272 -4.88 14.62 -45.35
CA LYS A 272 -4.22 15.17 -44.16
C LYS A 272 -4.28 16.70 -44.20
N TYR A 273 -4.87 17.29 -43.16
CA TYR A 273 -4.98 18.74 -42.98
C TYR A 273 -4.36 19.15 -41.63
N PRO A 274 -3.43 20.12 -41.61
CA PRO A 274 -2.66 20.46 -40.42
C PRO A 274 -3.54 21.11 -39.34
N LEU A 275 -3.29 20.76 -38.08
CA LEU A 275 -3.92 21.35 -36.90
C LEU A 275 -2.94 22.21 -36.09
N GLY A 276 -1.65 21.86 -36.05
CA GLY A 276 -0.61 22.67 -35.41
C GLY A 276 0.69 21.91 -35.17
N THR A 277 1.73 22.60 -34.68
CA THR A 277 3.07 22.04 -34.47
C THR A 277 3.46 22.05 -32.99
N ASN A 278 4.05 20.98 -32.46
CA ASN A 278 4.48 20.84 -31.06
C ASN A 278 3.34 21.06 -30.05
N LEU A 279 2.14 20.56 -30.36
CA LEU A 279 0.98 20.71 -29.51
C LEU A 279 0.50 19.33 -29.05
N PRO A 280 0.39 19.08 -27.73
CA PRO A 280 -0.39 17.97 -27.22
C PRO A 280 -1.83 18.14 -27.71
N VAL A 281 -2.34 17.15 -28.43
CA VAL A 281 -3.69 17.15 -28.99
C VAL A 281 -4.37 15.84 -28.68
N ASN A 282 -5.63 15.91 -28.29
CA ASN A 282 -6.49 14.76 -28.12
C ASN A 282 -7.64 14.85 -29.14
N GLY A 283 -7.91 13.73 -29.81
CA GLY A 283 -8.97 13.64 -30.81
C GLY A 283 -10.34 14.00 -30.25
N ASP A 284 -10.68 13.53 -29.05
CA ASP A 284 -11.97 13.79 -28.42
C ASP A 284 -12.16 15.28 -28.08
N ASN A 285 -11.07 16.03 -27.95
CA ASN A 285 -11.07 17.48 -27.70
C ASN A 285 -11.19 18.32 -28.97
N THR A 286 -11.31 17.69 -30.15
CA THR A 286 -11.33 18.38 -31.44
C THR A 286 -12.65 18.15 -32.19
N PHE A 287 -13.31 19.23 -32.58
CA PHE A 287 -14.52 19.26 -33.40
C PHE A 287 -14.18 19.70 -34.81
N VAL A 288 -14.56 18.90 -35.81
CA VAL A 288 -14.31 19.20 -37.22
C VAL A 288 -15.64 19.42 -37.94
N PHE A 289 -15.71 20.50 -38.72
CA PHE A 289 -16.86 20.86 -39.52
C PHE A 289 -16.46 21.00 -41.00
N MET A 290 -17.26 20.41 -41.90
CA MET A 290 -17.17 20.64 -43.35
C MET A 290 -18.34 21.51 -43.79
N ASP A 291 -18.06 22.69 -44.36
CA ASP A 291 -19.08 23.70 -44.72
C ASP A 291 -20.12 23.96 -43.62
N GLY A 292 -19.67 23.92 -42.36
CA GLY A 292 -20.52 24.13 -41.18
C GLY A 292 -21.26 22.90 -40.66
N VAL A 293 -21.16 21.74 -41.32
CA VAL A 293 -21.74 20.46 -40.87
C VAL A 293 -20.70 19.67 -40.07
N TYR A 294 -21.04 19.26 -38.84
CA TYR A 294 -20.14 18.50 -37.97
C TYR A 294 -19.83 17.12 -38.55
N GLN A 295 -18.56 16.71 -38.49
CA GLN A 295 -18.10 15.38 -38.89
C GLN A 295 -17.91 14.50 -37.64
N PRO A 296 -18.36 13.24 -37.58
CA PRO A 296 -18.11 12.37 -36.44
C PRO A 296 -16.69 11.78 -36.44
N ILE A 297 -15.95 12.03 -35.36
CA ILE A 297 -14.62 11.44 -35.13
C ILE A 297 -14.68 9.91 -35.04
N GLY A 298 -13.65 9.22 -35.53
CA GLY A 298 -13.54 7.75 -35.57
C GLY A 298 -14.32 7.10 -36.72
N LYS A 299 -15.22 7.83 -37.39
CA LYS A 299 -15.91 7.39 -38.62
C LYS A 299 -15.44 8.15 -39.86
N GLU A 300 -15.43 9.48 -39.80
CA GLU A 300 -15.11 10.34 -40.94
C GLU A 300 -13.70 10.91 -40.88
N TYR A 301 -13.15 11.09 -39.68
CA TYR A 301 -11.77 11.52 -39.47
C TYR A 301 -11.19 11.01 -38.15
N SER A 302 -9.87 11.04 -38.02
CA SER A 302 -9.12 10.92 -36.76
C SER A 302 -8.17 12.12 -36.59
N ILE A 303 -7.73 12.37 -35.36
CA ILE A 303 -6.61 13.28 -35.10
C ILE A 303 -5.37 12.43 -34.87
N ASP A 304 -4.28 12.82 -35.52
CA ASP A 304 -3.01 12.09 -35.49
C ASP A 304 -1.84 13.08 -35.40
N VAL A 305 -0.70 12.61 -34.91
CA VAL A 305 0.52 13.40 -34.69
C VAL A 305 1.67 12.70 -35.40
N ASP A 306 2.41 13.43 -36.25
CA ASP A 306 3.55 12.84 -36.93
C ASP A 306 4.82 12.83 -36.07
N HIS A 307 5.87 12.16 -36.56
CA HIS A 307 7.17 12.02 -35.90
C HIS A 307 7.87 13.35 -35.59
N ASN A 308 7.39 14.48 -36.11
CA ASN A 308 7.90 15.82 -35.80
C ASN A 308 6.92 16.61 -34.90
N ASP A 309 6.04 15.91 -34.18
CA ASP A 309 5.01 16.49 -33.31
C ASP A 309 4.03 17.45 -34.01
N ASN A 310 3.81 17.26 -35.32
CA ASN A 310 2.77 18.01 -36.02
C ASN A 310 1.44 17.27 -35.93
N ALA A 311 0.45 17.93 -35.33
CA ALA A 311 -0.92 17.47 -35.25
C ALA A 311 -1.65 17.73 -36.58
N PHE A 312 -2.48 16.78 -37.01
CA PHE A 312 -3.32 16.90 -38.20
C PHE A 312 -4.63 16.13 -38.07
N ALA A 313 -5.65 16.60 -38.78
CA ALA A 313 -6.85 15.83 -39.05
C ALA A 313 -6.61 14.92 -40.26
N LEU A 314 -6.86 13.61 -40.08
CA LEU A 314 -6.77 12.59 -41.11
C LEU A 314 -8.17 12.11 -41.47
N PHE A 315 -8.65 12.44 -42.66
CA PHE A 315 -9.96 12.02 -43.13
C PHE A 315 -9.94 10.60 -43.69
N THR A 316 -11.04 9.87 -43.54
CA THR A 316 -11.20 8.51 -44.11
C THR A 316 -11.53 8.55 -45.60
N THR A 317 -12.07 9.67 -46.10
CA THR A 317 -12.33 9.94 -47.52
C THR A 317 -11.80 11.32 -47.90
N ILE A 318 -11.43 11.51 -49.17
CA ILE A 318 -10.87 12.78 -49.65
C ILE A 318 -11.98 13.86 -49.55
N PRO A 319 -11.79 14.92 -48.75
CA PRO A 319 -12.74 16.02 -48.71
C PRO A 319 -12.92 16.63 -50.11
N PRO A 320 -14.16 16.91 -50.56
CA PRO A 320 -14.40 17.43 -51.90
C PRO A 320 -13.71 18.78 -52.13
N LEU A 321 -13.30 19.06 -53.38
CA LEU A 321 -12.66 20.31 -53.76
C LEU A 321 -13.50 21.53 -53.33
N ASP A 322 -12.83 22.54 -52.79
CA ASP A 322 -13.39 23.83 -52.34
C ASP A 322 -14.30 23.77 -51.10
N VAL A 323 -14.45 22.60 -50.46
CA VAL A 323 -15.13 22.47 -49.16
C VAL A 323 -14.30 23.12 -48.07
N LYS A 324 -14.93 23.92 -47.21
CA LYS A 324 -14.27 24.54 -46.07
C LYS A 324 -14.20 23.57 -44.90
N ILE A 325 -13.00 23.39 -44.35
CA ILE A 325 -12.77 22.58 -43.16
C ILE A 325 -12.48 23.53 -42.00
N THR A 326 -13.30 23.49 -40.96
CA THR A 326 -13.07 24.23 -39.71
C THR A 326 -12.85 23.26 -38.56
N MET A 327 -11.72 23.42 -37.86
CA MET A 327 -11.32 22.58 -36.75
C MET A 327 -11.26 23.43 -35.49
N TYR A 328 -12.11 23.13 -34.51
CA TYR A 328 -12.07 23.70 -33.17
C TYR A 328 -11.44 22.68 -32.24
N SER A 329 -10.28 22.99 -31.66
CA SER A 329 -9.54 22.06 -30.79
C SER A 329 -9.18 22.74 -29.47
N PHE A 330 -9.18 21.98 -28.39
CA PHE A 330 -8.59 22.40 -27.12
C PHE A 330 -7.24 21.69 -26.97
N VAL A 331 -6.16 22.45 -27.19
CA VAL A 331 -4.79 21.94 -27.29
C VAL A 331 -3.99 22.22 -26.02
N GLY A 332 -2.86 21.53 -25.87
CA GLY A 332 -2.00 21.66 -24.68
C GLY A 332 -2.48 20.84 -23.49
N VAL A 333 -3.35 19.85 -23.71
CA VAL A 333 -3.82 18.87 -22.73
C VAL A 333 -3.97 17.51 -23.41
N ASP A 334 -3.72 16.44 -22.66
CA ASP A 334 -3.84 15.06 -23.14
C ASP A 334 -5.10 14.37 -22.62
N SER A 335 -5.65 14.86 -21.49
CA SER A 335 -6.89 14.34 -20.94
C SER A 335 -8.11 14.65 -21.82
N ASN A 336 -9.06 13.71 -21.89
CA ASN A 336 -10.37 13.93 -22.49
C ASN A 336 -11.14 15.02 -21.73
N ILE A 337 -11.35 16.17 -22.37
CA ILE A 337 -12.27 17.23 -21.93
C ILE A 337 -13.70 16.82 -22.26
N PHE A 338 -13.89 16.27 -23.45
CA PHE A 338 -15.16 15.72 -23.91
C PHE A 338 -15.08 14.22 -24.00
N GLN A 339 -16.17 13.55 -23.67
CA GLN A 339 -16.39 12.15 -23.96
C GLN A 339 -17.40 12.05 -25.11
N ARG A 340 -17.04 11.29 -26.15
CA ARG A 340 -17.81 11.19 -27.39
C ARG A 340 -18.69 9.95 -27.40
N TYR A 341 -19.95 10.13 -27.79
CA TYR A 341 -20.88 9.04 -28.02
C TYR A 341 -21.54 9.23 -29.39
N SER A 342 -21.72 8.14 -30.11
CA SER A 342 -22.49 8.15 -31.35
C SER A 342 -23.36 6.92 -31.46
N THR A 343 -24.59 7.11 -31.92
CA THR A 343 -25.54 6.03 -32.17
C THR A 343 -26.40 6.35 -33.38
N ILE A 344 -27.03 5.33 -33.96
CA ILE A 344 -27.97 5.48 -35.06
C ILE A 344 -29.39 5.47 -34.48
N ALA A 345 -30.20 6.46 -34.84
CA ALA A 345 -31.58 6.56 -34.42
C ALA A 345 -32.44 5.47 -35.08
N ASP A 346 -33.32 4.85 -34.30
CA ASP A 346 -34.25 3.81 -34.78
C ASP A 346 -35.60 4.38 -35.24
N GLY A 347 -35.83 5.69 -35.10
CA GLY A 347 -37.09 6.36 -35.43
C GLY A 347 -38.23 6.08 -34.45
N ILE A 348 -37.94 5.45 -33.30
CA ILE A 348 -38.94 5.04 -32.30
C ILE A 348 -38.61 5.60 -30.93
N ARG A 349 -37.34 5.51 -30.50
CA ARG A 349 -36.91 5.94 -29.17
C ARG A 349 -36.66 7.45 -29.16
N ASN A 350 -37.14 8.11 -28.11
CA ASN A 350 -36.82 9.51 -27.82
C ASN A 350 -35.79 9.66 -26.69
N THR A 351 -35.49 8.59 -25.94
CA THR A 351 -34.54 8.62 -24.83
C THR A 351 -33.27 7.85 -25.18
N TYR A 352 -32.12 8.48 -24.93
CA TYR A 352 -30.80 7.92 -25.16
C TYR A 352 -29.95 8.10 -23.89
N ASN A 353 -29.30 7.03 -23.46
CA ASN A 353 -28.52 7.01 -22.23
C ASN A 353 -27.02 7.08 -22.55
N ILE A 354 -26.28 7.87 -21.77
CA ILE A 354 -24.82 7.96 -21.84
C ILE A 354 -24.19 7.66 -20.47
N PRO A 355 -23.06 6.90 -20.41
CA PRO A 355 -22.41 6.48 -19.17
C PRO A 355 -21.53 7.58 -18.55
N VAL A 356 -22.12 8.74 -18.30
CA VAL A 356 -21.53 9.86 -17.55
C VAL A 356 -22.59 10.43 -16.62
N THR A 357 -22.17 10.94 -15.46
CA THR A 357 -23.07 11.58 -14.48
C THR A 357 -22.87 13.09 -14.42
N GLY A 358 -23.79 13.79 -13.77
CA GLY A 358 -23.65 15.23 -13.49
C GLY A 358 -23.78 16.15 -14.71
N GLN A 359 -24.38 15.66 -15.80
CA GLN A 359 -24.57 16.44 -17.02
C GLN A 359 -25.78 17.38 -16.92
N SER A 360 -25.72 18.49 -17.65
CA SER A 360 -26.81 19.44 -17.85
C SER A 360 -26.89 19.87 -19.32
N ILE A 361 -27.88 20.69 -19.67
CA ILE A 361 -27.98 21.26 -21.03
C ILE A 361 -26.74 22.08 -21.43
N ASP A 362 -26.00 22.62 -20.47
CA ASP A 362 -24.81 23.41 -20.73
C ASP A 362 -23.57 22.55 -20.99
N THR A 363 -23.55 21.30 -20.52
CA THR A 363 -22.39 20.40 -20.60
C THR A 363 -22.44 19.42 -21.78
N LEU A 364 -23.44 19.56 -22.66
CA LEU A 364 -23.66 18.69 -23.80
C LEU A 364 -23.63 19.48 -25.11
N PHE A 365 -22.89 18.96 -26.09
CA PHE A 365 -23.01 19.37 -27.49
C PHE A 365 -23.56 18.21 -28.31
N ILE A 366 -24.73 18.41 -28.92
CA ILE A 366 -25.48 17.35 -29.61
C ILE A 366 -25.70 17.73 -31.07
N THR A 367 -25.45 16.79 -31.98
CA THR A 367 -25.76 16.92 -33.40
C THR A 367 -26.58 15.72 -33.89
N ILE A 368 -27.41 15.95 -34.91
CA ILE A 368 -28.12 14.90 -35.67
C ILE A 368 -27.72 15.08 -37.13
N ASP A 369 -27.11 14.06 -37.74
CA ASP A 369 -26.51 14.13 -39.08
C ASP A 369 -25.60 15.35 -39.28
N GLY A 370 -24.83 15.67 -38.24
CA GLY A 370 -23.91 16.81 -38.23
C GLY A 370 -24.56 18.18 -38.04
N VAL A 371 -25.90 18.26 -37.93
CA VAL A 371 -26.64 19.50 -37.64
C VAL A 371 -26.78 19.69 -36.13
N THR A 372 -26.24 20.80 -35.61
CA THR A 372 -26.28 21.15 -34.18
C THR A 372 -27.71 21.32 -33.69
N GLN A 373 -28.04 20.65 -32.59
CA GLN A 373 -29.37 20.72 -31.98
C GLN A 373 -29.43 21.84 -30.94
N ASP A 374 -30.55 22.57 -30.94
CA ASP A 374 -30.86 23.53 -29.89
C ASP A 374 -31.26 22.81 -28.60
N PHE A 375 -30.85 23.33 -27.45
CA PHE A 375 -31.16 22.72 -26.15
C PHE A 375 -32.66 22.70 -25.83
N THR A 376 -33.48 23.52 -26.47
CA THR A 376 -34.94 23.46 -26.35
C THR A 376 -35.56 22.25 -27.05
N ASN A 377 -34.78 21.50 -27.84
CA ASN A 377 -35.24 20.27 -28.51
C ASN A 377 -35.08 19.01 -27.64
N TYR A 378 -34.43 19.09 -26.48
CA TYR A 378 -34.21 17.95 -25.60
C TYR A 378 -34.17 18.35 -24.12
N THR A 379 -34.29 17.36 -23.23
CA THR A 379 -34.11 17.53 -21.79
C THR A 379 -33.08 16.53 -21.27
N VAL A 380 -32.36 16.91 -20.22
CA VAL A 380 -31.32 16.10 -19.59
C VAL A 380 -31.76 15.73 -18.18
N SER A 381 -31.68 14.45 -17.83
CA SER A 381 -31.96 13.96 -16.48
C SER A 381 -30.95 12.89 -16.06
N ASN A 382 -30.82 12.65 -14.75
CA ASN A 382 -30.09 11.48 -14.27
C ASN A 382 -30.74 10.20 -14.84
N GLY A 383 -29.90 9.28 -15.30
CA GLY A 383 -30.36 8.06 -15.93
C GLY A 383 -31.02 7.10 -14.96
N VAL A 384 -31.87 6.22 -15.48
CA VAL A 384 -32.51 5.15 -14.70
C VAL A 384 -31.48 4.15 -14.15
N VAL A 385 -30.32 4.02 -14.81
CA VAL A 385 -29.18 3.21 -14.36
C VAL A 385 -28.20 4.11 -13.61
N GLU A 386 -27.76 3.68 -12.42
CA GLU A 386 -26.77 4.41 -11.64
C GLU A 386 -25.48 4.60 -12.45
N GLY A 387 -24.90 5.81 -12.41
CA GLY A 387 -23.72 6.15 -13.22
C GLY A 387 -24.02 6.68 -14.63
N THR A 388 -25.28 6.93 -14.99
CA THR A 388 -25.65 7.34 -16.36
C THR A 388 -26.50 8.62 -16.42
N THR A 389 -26.57 9.26 -17.59
CA THR A 389 -27.42 10.42 -17.91
C THR A 389 -28.36 10.07 -19.06
N ASP A 390 -29.64 10.40 -18.91
CA ASP A 390 -30.66 10.28 -19.96
C ASP A 390 -30.84 11.60 -20.71
N ILE A 391 -30.76 11.54 -22.03
CA ILE A 391 -31.10 12.62 -22.97
C ILE A 391 -32.43 12.26 -23.61
N ILE A 392 -33.44 13.12 -23.42
CA ILE A 392 -34.81 12.89 -23.89
C ILE A 392 -35.15 13.95 -24.94
N PHE A 393 -35.25 13.55 -26.20
CA PHE A 393 -35.65 14.45 -27.29
C PHE A 393 -37.16 14.74 -27.27
N ASN A 394 -37.52 15.99 -27.51
CA ASN A 394 -38.91 16.45 -27.59
C ASN A 394 -39.62 15.93 -28.85
N VAL A 395 -38.86 15.66 -29.90
CA VAL A 395 -39.30 15.00 -31.13
C VAL A 395 -38.40 13.80 -31.36
N ILE A 396 -38.99 12.64 -31.67
CA ILE A 396 -38.24 11.41 -31.93
C ILE A 396 -37.29 11.64 -33.12
N PRO A 397 -35.97 11.44 -32.95
CA PRO A 397 -35.02 11.54 -34.05
C PRO A 397 -35.41 10.60 -35.21
N PRO A 398 -35.37 11.05 -36.48
CA PRO A 398 -35.76 10.21 -37.60
C PRO A 398 -34.89 8.95 -37.71
N ALA A 399 -35.47 7.85 -38.20
CA ALA A 399 -34.72 6.60 -38.41
C ALA A 399 -33.52 6.81 -39.34
N ASP A 400 -32.45 6.05 -39.08
CA ASP A 400 -31.20 6.05 -39.84
C ASP A 400 -30.36 7.34 -39.74
N THR A 401 -30.77 8.30 -38.90
CA THR A 401 -29.97 9.49 -38.60
C THR A 401 -28.90 9.19 -37.55
N VAL A 402 -27.72 9.81 -37.67
CA VAL A 402 -26.62 9.66 -36.72
C VAL A 402 -26.73 10.72 -35.64
N ILE A 403 -26.92 10.27 -34.40
CA ILE A 403 -26.85 11.13 -33.22
C ILE A 403 -25.40 11.11 -32.75
N SER A 404 -24.81 12.30 -32.62
CA SER A 404 -23.48 12.48 -32.02
C SER A 404 -23.58 13.39 -30.80
N ILE A 405 -23.04 12.92 -29.68
CA ILE A 405 -23.07 13.61 -28.40
C ILE A 405 -21.63 13.78 -27.92
N ALA A 406 -21.25 15.00 -27.60
CA ALA A 406 -20.04 15.32 -26.87
C ALA A 406 -20.45 15.80 -25.48
N ALA A 407 -20.18 14.97 -24.46
CA ALA A 407 -20.45 15.31 -23.07
C ALA A 407 -19.17 15.79 -22.41
N VAL A 408 -19.23 16.81 -21.56
CA VAL A 408 -18.08 17.23 -20.75
C VAL A 408 -17.74 16.10 -19.78
N ALA A 409 -16.51 15.55 -19.87
CA ALA A 409 -16.09 14.39 -19.10
C ALA A 409 -16.05 14.68 -17.59
N LYS A 410 -15.65 15.90 -17.20
CA LYS A 410 -15.63 16.38 -15.80
C LYS A 410 -16.27 17.76 -15.71
N PRO A 411 -17.59 17.86 -15.48
CA PRO A 411 -18.31 19.15 -15.41
C PRO A 411 -17.76 20.13 -14.37
N ILE A 412 -17.22 19.62 -13.26
CA ILE A 412 -16.59 20.45 -12.21
C ILE A 412 -15.30 21.15 -12.68
N ASN A 413 -14.65 20.63 -13.73
CA ASN A 413 -13.38 21.14 -14.25
C ASN A 413 -13.55 21.99 -15.53
N THR A 414 -14.76 22.12 -16.07
CA THR A 414 -14.99 22.79 -17.36
C THR A 414 -16.21 23.68 -17.28
N ILE A 415 -16.03 24.98 -17.53
CA ILE A 415 -17.13 25.94 -17.62
C ILE A 415 -17.61 25.98 -19.07
N THR A 416 -18.79 25.41 -19.29
CA THR A 416 -19.52 25.45 -20.56
C THR A 416 -20.85 26.17 -20.38
N LYS A 417 -21.34 26.80 -21.45
CA LYS A 417 -22.65 27.43 -21.45
C LYS A 417 -23.24 27.48 -22.84
N THR A 418 -24.52 27.19 -22.93
CA THR A 418 -25.26 27.21 -24.19
C THR A 418 -26.28 28.35 -24.20
N TYR A 419 -26.37 29.07 -25.31
CA TYR A 419 -27.36 30.11 -25.54
C TYR A 419 -28.20 29.80 -26.77
N SER A 420 -29.46 30.21 -26.74
CA SER A 420 -30.41 30.09 -27.84
C SER A 420 -31.10 31.43 -28.05
N TYR A 421 -31.10 31.89 -29.30
CA TYR A 421 -31.81 33.09 -29.73
C TYR A 421 -32.58 32.80 -31.02
N VAL A 422 -33.56 33.67 -31.31
CA VAL A 422 -34.28 33.65 -32.59
C VAL A 422 -34.01 34.98 -33.29
N GLY A 423 -33.53 34.90 -34.54
CA GLY A 423 -33.33 36.05 -35.40
C GLY A 423 -34.65 36.76 -35.70
N ASN A 424 -34.60 38.09 -35.80
CA ASN A 424 -35.76 38.94 -36.09
C ASN A 424 -35.56 39.84 -37.33
N GLY A 425 -34.50 39.60 -38.12
CA GLY A 425 -34.13 40.38 -39.30
C GLY A 425 -33.53 41.76 -39.02
N ALA A 426 -33.44 42.21 -37.77
CA ALA A 426 -32.95 43.53 -37.37
C ALA A 426 -31.76 43.48 -36.39
N THR A 427 -31.72 42.47 -35.53
CA THR A 427 -30.67 42.29 -34.52
C THR A 427 -29.44 41.63 -35.12
N SER A 428 -28.29 42.29 -34.97
CA SER A 428 -26.98 41.74 -35.34
C SER A 428 -26.13 41.40 -34.12
N SER A 429 -26.61 41.64 -32.90
CA SER A 429 -25.82 41.56 -31.67
C SER A 429 -26.54 40.77 -30.59
N TYR A 430 -25.84 39.78 -30.02
CA TYR A 430 -26.36 38.86 -29.01
C TYR A 430 -25.39 38.81 -27.83
N GLU A 431 -25.89 39.01 -26.61
CA GLU A 431 -25.09 39.13 -25.39
C GLU A 431 -24.85 37.75 -24.76
N LEU A 432 -23.62 37.47 -24.31
CA LEU A 432 -23.30 36.24 -23.58
C LEU A 432 -23.46 36.47 -22.07
N VAL A 433 -24.71 36.49 -21.60
CA VAL A 433 -25.05 36.82 -20.21
C VAL A 433 -24.44 35.81 -19.23
N GLY A 434 -23.67 36.30 -18.27
CA GLY A 434 -23.05 35.49 -17.22
C GLY A 434 -21.66 34.94 -17.55
N LEU A 435 -21.04 35.40 -18.63
CA LEU A 435 -19.63 35.15 -18.94
C LEU A 435 -18.90 36.48 -19.20
N GLN A 436 -17.63 36.61 -18.78
CA GLN A 436 -16.76 37.77 -19.03
C GLN A 436 -15.42 37.30 -19.62
N ASN A 437 -14.82 38.08 -20.53
CA ASN A 437 -13.54 37.80 -21.23
C ASN A 437 -13.48 36.47 -22.02
N VAL A 438 -14.52 36.16 -22.80
CA VAL A 438 -14.57 34.91 -23.59
C VAL A 438 -13.70 35.05 -24.84
N SER A 439 -12.79 34.09 -25.05
CA SER A 439 -12.00 33.98 -26.28
C SER A 439 -12.89 33.60 -27.47
N GLU A 440 -12.70 34.24 -28.62
CA GLU A 440 -13.41 33.87 -29.86
C GLU A 440 -13.18 32.41 -30.26
N ALA A 441 -11.98 31.88 -30.00
CA ALA A 441 -11.64 30.49 -30.30
C ALA A 441 -12.40 29.45 -29.42
N SER A 442 -13.02 29.91 -28.34
CA SER A 442 -13.83 29.09 -27.43
C SER A 442 -15.32 29.08 -27.77
N VAL A 443 -15.73 29.74 -28.85
CA VAL A 443 -17.14 29.91 -29.21
C VAL A 443 -17.45 29.24 -30.54
N MET A 444 -18.46 28.39 -30.54
CA MET A 444 -19.08 27.83 -31.74
C MET A 444 -20.46 28.45 -31.91
N VAL A 445 -20.75 28.98 -33.10
CA VAL A 445 -22.01 29.66 -33.41
C VAL A 445 -22.66 28.95 -34.58
N ALA A 446 -23.87 28.45 -34.40
CA ALA A 446 -24.65 27.81 -35.44
C ALA A 446 -25.91 28.62 -35.78
N LEU A 447 -26.23 28.71 -37.08
CA LEU A 447 -27.50 29.23 -37.60
C LEU A 447 -28.29 28.05 -38.17
N ASP A 448 -29.49 27.79 -37.63
CA ASP A 448 -30.30 26.60 -37.94
C ASP A 448 -29.47 25.30 -37.92
N GLY A 449 -28.58 25.20 -36.94
CA GLY A 449 -27.72 24.04 -36.72
C GLY A 449 -26.48 23.95 -37.62
N VAL A 450 -26.27 24.86 -38.58
CA VAL A 450 -25.06 24.95 -39.40
C VAL A 450 -24.05 25.92 -38.78
N ASN A 451 -22.85 25.43 -38.45
CA ASN A 451 -21.80 26.23 -37.82
C ASN A 451 -21.28 27.33 -38.75
N GLN A 452 -21.06 28.52 -38.20
CA GLN A 452 -20.68 29.74 -38.91
C GLN A 452 -19.22 30.12 -38.68
N ASP A 453 -18.55 30.58 -39.73
CA ASP A 453 -17.15 31.02 -39.70
C ASP A 453 -16.96 32.31 -38.88
N GLY A 454 -16.06 32.30 -37.89
CA GLY A 454 -15.71 33.46 -37.06
C GLY A 454 -14.59 34.34 -37.65
N THR A 455 -14.06 35.27 -36.85
CA THR A 455 -13.10 36.33 -37.25
C THR A 455 -11.80 35.81 -37.89
N TRP A 456 -11.39 34.58 -37.58
CA TRP A 456 -10.18 33.95 -38.11
C TRP A 456 -10.31 33.50 -39.57
N SER A 457 -11.50 33.66 -40.16
CA SER A 457 -11.79 33.37 -41.56
C SER A 457 -11.75 34.61 -42.44
N ALA A 458 -11.24 34.46 -43.68
CA ALA A 458 -11.48 35.43 -44.75
C ALA A 458 -12.99 35.58 -45.09
N PHE A 459 -13.83 34.65 -44.63
CA PHE A 459 -15.27 34.62 -44.79
C PHE A 459 -16.03 34.84 -43.45
N SER A 460 -15.39 35.52 -42.49
CA SER A 460 -15.98 35.77 -41.17
C SER A 460 -17.41 36.30 -41.29
N SER A 461 -18.30 35.71 -40.52
CA SER A 461 -19.74 36.03 -40.49
C SER A 461 -20.15 36.65 -39.15
N TRP A 462 -19.35 36.43 -38.10
CA TRP A 462 -19.51 36.99 -36.76
C TRP A 462 -18.15 37.27 -36.10
N SER A 463 -18.17 38.09 -35.04
CA SER A 463 -17.01 38.45 -34.19
C SER A 463 -17.46 38.75 -32.75
N ILE A 464 -16.53 38.77 -31.79
CA ILE A 464 -16.78 39.21 -30.41
C ILE A 464 -16.35 40.67 -30.25
N THR A 465 -17.23 41.50 -29.69
CA THR A 465 -16.94 42.91 -29.36
C THR A 465 -16.81 43.11 -27.83
N GLN A 466 -16.21 44.23 -27.40
CA GLN A 466 -16.02 44.58 -25.97
C GLN A 466 -17.30 44.31 -25.17
N GLY A 467 -17.19 43.50 -24.12
CA GLY A 467 -18.33 43.08 -23.28
C GLY A 467 -18.97 41.74 -23.66
N ASN A 468 -18.27 40.84 -24.37
CA ASN A 468 -18.75 39.50 -24.74
C ASN A 468 -20.06 39.47 -25.53
N ILE A 469 -20.18 40.37 -26.51
CA ILE A 469 -21.31 40.41 -27.44
C ILE A 469 -20.89 39.78 -28.76
N ILE A 470 -21.60 38.72 -29.19
CA ILE A 470 -21.49 38.18 -30.55
C ILE A 470 -22.14 39.16 -31.50
N ARG A 471 -21.38 39.63 -32.50
CA ARG A 471 -21.85 40.54 -33.54
C ARG A 471 -21.72 39.90 -34.92
N PHE A 472 -22.84 39.70 -35.58
CA PHE A 472 -22.91 39.27 -36.97
C PHE A 472 -22.67 40.44 -37.93
N ASN A 473 -22.05 40.15 -39.08
CA ASN A 473 -21.79 41.13 -40.14
C ASN A 473 -23.08 41.61 -40.83
N THR A 474 -24.10 40.76 -40.86
CA THR A 474 -25.45 41.07 -41.32
C THR A 474 -26.46 40.70 -40.24
N PRO A 475 -27.57 41.45 -40.07
CA PRO A 475 -28.65 41.07 -39.16
C PRO A 475 -29.11 39.65 -39.46
N VAL A 476 -29.33 38.84 -38.41
CA VAL A 476 -29.78 37.46 -38.58
C VAL A 476 -31.22 37.50 -39.09
N PRO A 477 -31.52 36.86 -40.23
CA PRO A 477 -32.87 36.78 -40.79
C PRO A 477 -33.93 36.33 -39.78
N ASP A 478 -35.16 36.82 -39.97
CA ASP A 478 -36.31 36.43 -39.15
C ASP A 478 -36.50 34.91 -39.20
N THR A 479 -36.85 34.30 -38.06
CA THR A 479 -37.09 32.86 -37.84
C THR A 479 -35.88 31.92 -37.79
N LEU A 480 -34.66 32.37 -38.12
CA LEU A 480 -33.47 31.53 -37.96
C LEU A 480 -33.09 31.39 -36.48
N GLN A 481 -32.82 30.16 -36.06
CA GLN A 481 -32.35 29.82 -34.73
C GLN A 481 -30.84 30.06 -34.63
N VAL A 482 -30.44 30.78 -33.60
CA VAL A 482 -29.02 31.05 -33.29
C VAL A 482 -28.66 30.23 -32.06
N THR A 483 -27.84 29.20 -32.25
CA THR A 483 -27.33 28.36 -31.16
C THR A 483 -25.87 28.71 -30.92
N ILE A 484 -25.52 29.02 -29.68
CA ILE A 484 -24.15 29.39 -29.30
C ILE A 484 -23.69 28.45 -28.20
N PHE A 485 -22.61 27.73 -28.46
CA PHE A 485 -21.94 26.90 -27.47
C PHE A 485 -20.62 27.58 -27.08
N VAL A 486 -20.45 27.87 -25.79
CA VAL A 486 -19.28 28.57 -25.27
C VAL A 486 -18.56 27.67 -24.28
N THR A 487 -17.26 27.49 -24.49
CA THR A 487 -16.37 26.82 -23.54
C THR A 487 -15.45 27.86 -22.88
N ALA A 488 -15.93 28.47 -21.80
CA ALA A 488 -15.30 29.64 -21.20
C ALA A 488 -13.98 29.31 -20.49
N MET A 489 -13.90 28.16 -19.83
CA MET A 489 -12.67 27.68 -19.22
C MET A 489 -12.63 26.16 -19.29
N VAL A 490 -11.47 25.62 -19.63
CA VAL A 490 -11.25 24.19 -19.70
C VAL A 490 -10.00 23.85 -18.92
N ILE A 491 -10.16 22.97 -17.96
CA ILE A 491 -9.06 22.46 -17.17
C ILE A 491 -8.83 21.01 -17.59
N GLY A 492 -7.67 20.76 -18.17
CA GLY A 492 -7.23 19.42 -18.53
C GLY A 492 -5.91 19.08 -17.83
N GLN A 493 -5.47 17.86 -18.03
CA GLN A 493 -4.21 17.35 -17.50
C GLN A 493 -3.25 17.10 -18.66
N LEU A 494 -1.99 17.50 -18.50
CA LEU A 494 -0.89 16.95 -19.29
C LEU A 494 -0.58 15.58 -18.69
N CYS A 495 -0.56 14.52 -19.51
CA CYS A 495 0.11 13.33 -19.04
C CYS A 495 1.58 13.70 -18.84
N CYS A 496 2.26 13.08 -17.88
CA CYS A 496 3.71 13.07 -17.85
C CYS A 496 4.18 12.47 -19.18
N ARG A 497 4.47 13.33 -20.16
CA ARG A 497 4.98 12.94 -21.48
C ARG A 497 6.44 12.58 -21.30
N ASP A 498 6.69 11.41 -20.75
CA ASP A 498 7.94 10.70 -20.94
C ASP A 498 7.78 9.82 -22.19
N ASP A 499 8.45 10.24 -23.26
CA ASP A 499 8.87 9.46 -24.43
C ASP A 499 7.87 8.47 -25.09
N ILE A 500 6.90 9.00 -25.84
CA ILE A 500 6.47 8.34 -27.09
C ILE A 500 7.26 8.98 -28.23
N GLY A 501 8.47 8.47 -28.47
CA GLY A 501 9.40 9.12 -29.38
C GLY A 501 10.71 8.38 -29.70
N ASP A 502 10.78 7.05 -29.61
CA ASP A 502 11.81 6.30 -30.36
C ASP A 502 11.32 4.92 -30.80
N GLY A 503 10.44 4.91 -31.79
CA GLY A 503 10.00 3.72 -32.52
C GLY A 503 10.61 3.68 -33.91
N GLY A 504 11.94 3.78 -34.01
CA GLY A 504 12.68 3.91 -35.27
C GLY A 504 13.87 2.96 -35.42
N ASN A 505 13.60 1.65 -35.40
CA ASN A 505 14.48 0.53 -35.80
C ASN A 505 15.73 0.23 -34.95
N GLY A 506 15.70 -0.94 -34.32
CA GLY A 506 16.87 -1.79 -34.13
C GLY A 506 17.10 -2.15 -32.68
N ASP A 507 16.75 -3.38 -32.33
CA ASP A 507 17.35 -4.17 -31.24
C ASP A 507 17.56 -3.42 -29.91
N ASP A 508 16.51 -3.32 -29.09
CA ASP A 508 16.63 -3.52 -27.64
C ASP A 508 15.23 -3.85 -27.11
N GLY A 509 15.09 -5.08 -26.59
CA GLY A 509 13.90 -5.50 -25.87
C GLY A 509 13.93 -4.88 -24.49
N ASP A 510 13.10 -3.87 -24.28
CA ASP A 510 12.63 -3.41 -22.96
C ASP A 510 11.48 -2.44 -23.21
N ASN A 511 10.24 -2.93 -23.14
CA ASN A 511 9.07 -2.07 -22.92
C ASN A 511 8.31 -2.60 -21.70
N LEU A 512 8.80 -2.14 -20.55
CA LEU A 512 8.12 -2.09 -19.27
C LEU A 512 6.98 -1.06 -19.34
N GLY A 513 5.82 -1.43 -18.78
CA GLY A 513 4.95 -0.48 -18.06
C GLY A 513 3.95 0.33 -18.88
N ASP A 514 2.85 -0.30 -19.29
CA ASP A 514 1.59 0.42 -19.49
C ASP A 514 0.98 0.75 -18.11
N ILE A 515 1.28 1.94 -17.58
CA ILE A 515 0.51 2.56 -16.49
C ILE A 515 -0.59 3.36 -17.16
N SER A 516 -1.70 2.70 -17.42
CA SER A 516 -2.98 3.36 -17.63
C SER A 516 -3.87 3.14 -16.41
N THR A 517 -4.38 4.27 -15.90
CA THR A 517 -5.47 4.43 -14.91
C THR A 517 -5.12 4.50 -13.42
N SER A 518 -5.25 5.73 -12.90
CA SER A 518 -5.84 6.07 -11.59
C SER A 518 -5.22 5.50 -10.29
N SER A 519 -4.06 6.01 -9.89
CA SER A 519 -3.70 6.15 -8.47
C SER A 519 -2.48 7.06 -8.29
N CYS A 520 -2.72 8.34 -7.99
CA CYS A 520 -1.67 9.24 -7.49
C CYS A 520 -1.37 8.97 -6.01
N LEU A 521 -1.00 7.74 -5.68
CA LEU A 521 -0.54 7.34 -4.35
C LEU A 521 0.85 6.71 -4.46
N VAL A 522 1.84 7.52 -4.82
CA VAL A 522 3.24 7.18 -4.57
C VAL A 522 3.72 8.12 -3.46
N ASN A 523 3.54 7.74 -2.19
CA ASN A 523 4.17 8.48 -1.09
C ASN A 523 5.68 8.21 -1.15
N TYR A 524 6.44 9.22 -1.53
CA TYR A 524 7.90 9.16 -1.50
C TYR A 524 8.37 9.00 -0.04
N LEU A 525 9.33 8.11 0.22
CA LEU A 525 9.97 8.08 1.54
C LEU A 525 10.77 9.37 1.78
N GLY A 526 11.40 9.95 0.73
CA GLY A 526 11.84 11.37 0.58
C GLY A 526 12.73 12.02 1.65
N GLU A 527 12.78 11.44 2.83
CA GLU A 527 13.33 11.86 4.09
C GLU A 527 13.81 10.59 4.81
N GLU A 528 14.61 10.76 5.85
CA GLU A 528 15.05 9.63 6.65
C GLU A 528 13.90 9.21 7.58
N VAL A 529 13.54 7.93 7.54
CA VAL A 529 12.48 7.39 8.39
C VAL A 529 13.09 6.51 9.47
N PRO A 530 13.03 6.94 10.75
CA PRO A 530 13.53 6.15 11.87
C PRO A 530 12.59 4.98 12.19
N ILE A 531 13.18 3.84 12.53
CA ILE A 531 12.51 2.59 12.89
C ILE A 531 13.25 2.02 14.11
N ALA A 532 12.49 1.64 15.14
CA ALA A 532 13.05 1.03 16.35
C ALA A 532 13.17 -0.49 16.20
N VAL A 533 14.27 -1.07 16.70
CA VAL A 533 14.46 -2.52 16.76
C VAL A 533 13.81 -3.06 18.04
N SER A 534 12.91 -4.03 17.90
CA SER A 534 12.14 -4.60 19.00
C SER A 534 12.55 -6.02 19.37
N GLY A 535 13.25 -6.76 18.49
CA GLY A 535 13.69 -8.12 18.80
C GLY A 535 14.29 -8.87 17.62
N GLU A 536 14.64 -10.13 17.85
CA GLU A 536 15.22 -11.05 16.88
C GLU A 536 14.15 -11.96 16.24
N ILE A 537 14.38 -12.39 15.00
CA ILE A 537 13.55 -13.41 14.35
C ILE A 537 14.03 -14.80 14.78
N ARG A 538 13.13 -15.61 15.34
CA ARG A 538 13.42 -17.00 15.77
C ARG A 538 12.63 -18.00 14.93
N HIS A 539 13.29 -19.08 14.53
CA HIS A 539 12.68 -20.20 13.80
C HIS A 539 12.12 -21.26 14.76
N ASP A 540 11.35 -22.20 14.20
CA ASP A 540 10.73 -23.34 14.92
C ASP A 540 11.71 -24.19 15.75
N ASP A 541 12.99 -24.21 15.37
CA ASP A 541 14.07 -24.94 16.05
C ASP A 541 14.84 -24.05 17.05
N GLY A 542 14.33 -22.85 17.33
CA GLY A 542 14.94 -21.85 18.19
C GLY A 542 16.21 -21.23 17.62
N TYR A 543 16.49 -21.40 16.31
CA TYR A 543 17.57 -20.70 15.63
C TYR A 543 17.22 -19.23 15.45
N VAL A 544 18.16 -18.33 15.78
CA VAL A 544 18.01 -16.90 15.53
C VAL A 544 18.49 -16.61 14.11
N ASN A 545 17.59 -16.08 13.29
CA ASN A 545 17.96 -15.63 11.95
C ASN A 545 18.69 -14.29 12.04
N THR A 546 19.99 -14.26 11.76
CA THR A 546 20.74 -13.00 11.70
C THR A 546 20.36 -12.16 10.49
N ASN A 547 19.68 -12.72 9.48
CA ASN A 547 19.29 -11.95 8.29
C ASN A 547 18.10 -11.03 8.52
N GLY A 548 17.47 -11.05 9.71
CA GLY A 548 16.35 -10.17 9.98
C GLY A 548 16.01 -9.97 11.45
N ILE A 549 15.26 -8.91 11.70
CA ILE A 549 14.87 -8.45 13.03
C ILE A 549 13.41 -8.01 13.04
N ILE A 550 12.82 -8.02 14.22
CA ILE A 550 11.49 -7.48 14.48
C ILE A 550 11.64 -5.99 14.75
N VAL A 551 10.85 -5.19 14.04
CA VAL A 551 10.88 -3.73 14.14
C VAL A 551 9.54 -3.18 14.60
N SER A 552 9.59 -1.99 15.19
CA SER A 552 8.42 -1.26 15.66
C SER A 552 8.56 0.23 15.29
N PRO A 553 7.44 0.96 15.19
CA PRO A 553 7.52 2.40 15.06
C PRO A 553 8.25 3.01 16.27
N PRO A 554 9.06 4.06 16.06
CA PRO A 554 9.82 4.68 17.14
C PRO A 554 8.90 5.36 18.17
N ASP A 555 9.42 5.45 19.39
CA ASP A 555 8.90 6.22 20.52
C ASP A 555 10.03 7.19 20.93
N GLU A 556 10.09 8.34 20.27
CA GLU A 556 11.18 9.32 20.40
C GLU A 556 11.19 10.01 21.77
N ASP A 557 10.02 10.15 22.40
CA ASP A 557 9.89 10.78 23.72
C ASP A 557 9.85 9.77 24.89
N SER A 558 9.94 8.47 24.58
CA SER A 558 9.93 7.37 25.54
C SER A 558 8.71 7.40 26.47
N SER A 559 7.57 7.86 25.97
CA SER A 559 6.31 7.93 26.74
C SER A 559 5.60 6.58 26.84
N GLY A 560 6.11 5.55 26.15
CA GLY A 560 5.48 4.24 26.02
C GLY A 560 4.34 4.22 25.00
N VAL A 561 4.21 5.29 24.20
CA VAL A 561 3.25 5.41 23.10
C VAL A 561 4.05 5.69 21.84
N VAL A 562 3.88 4.85 20.82
CA VAL A 562 4.54 5.06 19.53
C VAL A 562 4.09 6.36 18.86
N ASP A 563 5.03 7.10 18.29
CA ASP A 563 4.74 8.40 17.68
C ASP A 563 3.96 8.27 16.38
N ASN A 564 4.35 7.32 15.53
CA ASN A 564 3.67 7.03 14.27
C ASN A 564 3.23 5.55 14.20
N PRO A 565 2.06 5.18 14.74
CA PRO A 565 1.57 3.80 14.68
C PRO A 565 1.27 3.32 13.25
N LEU A 566 1.13 4.22 12.28
CA LEU A 566 0.80 3.90 10.87
C LEU A 566 2.04 3.87 9.96
N LEU A 567 3.24 3.98 10.54
CA LEU A 567 4.50 4.03 9.82
C LEU A 567 4.67 2.91 8.79
N PHE A 568 4.21 1.70 9.11
CA PHE A 568 4.27 0.56 8.19
C PHE A 568 3.50 0.81 6.89
N ARG A 569 2.28 1.37 7.00
CA ARG A 569 1.47 1.74 5.84
C ARG A 569 2.10 2.90 5.06
N ASP A 570 2.78 3.81 5.75
CA ASP A 570 3.44 4.93 5.06
C ASP A 570 4.68 4.43 4.27
N ILE A 571 5.31 3.32 4.71
CA ILE A 571 6.42 2.65 4.01
C ILE A 571 5.92 1.81 2.82
N VAL A 572 4.81 1.08 2.99
CA VAL A 572 4.19 0.21 1.98
C VAL A 572 3.16 1.01 1.16
N LEU A 573 3.50 1.36 -0.07
CA LEU A 573 2.65 2.20 -0.92
C LEU A 573 1.67 1.32 -1.70
N GLN A 574 0.37 1.63 -1.68
CA GLN A 574 -0.56 1.05 -2.65
C GLN A 574 -0.46 1.80 -3.98
N ASP A 575 0.71 1.70 -4.62
CA ASP A 575 1.03 2.29 -5.93
C ASP A 575 0.73 1.35 -7.11
N GLY A 576 0.15 0.18 -6.85
CA GLY A 576 -0.04 -0.88 -7.85
C GLY A 576 1.25 -1.61 -8.24
N PHE A 577 2.37 -1.30 -7.58
CA PHE A 577 3.66 -1.97 -7.74
C PHE A 577 4.23 -2.52 -6.42
N THR A 578 3.61 -2.24 -5.25
CA THR A 578 4.07 -2.73 -3.95
C THR A 578 2.96 -3.31 -3.08
N ASP A 579 2.59 -4.58 -3.29
CA ASP A 579 1.60 -5.23 -2.43
C ASP A 579 2.04 -6.57 -1.81
N LEU A 580 3.03 -7.29 -2.38
CA LEU A 580 3.48 -8.58 -1.84
C LEU A 580 4.99 -8.81 -2.00
N VAL A 581 5.63 -9.23 -0.91
CA VAL A 581 6.99 -9.78 -0.86
C VAL A 581 6.93 -11.30 -0.71
N PHE A 582 7.88 -12.02 -1.32
CA PHE A 582 7.87 -13.47 -1.42
C PHE A 582 9.10 -14.10 -0.78
N TRP A 583 8.91 -15.30 -0.25
CA TRP A 583 10.00 -16.18 0.17
C TRP A 583 9.76 -17.57 -0.39
N ARG A 584 10.86 -18.25 -0.67
CA ARG A 584 10.90 -19.68 -0.91
C ARG A 584 11.68 -20.36 0.21
N ARG A 585 11.36 -21.61 0.47
CA ARG A 585 12.07 -22.43 1.43
C ARG A 585 13.22 -23.13 0.73
N ILE A 586 14.44 -22.96 1.25
CA ILE A 586 15.64 -23.62 0.74
C ILE A 586 16.34 -24.40 1.85
N GLU A 587 17.09 -25.42 1.45
CA GLU A 587 17.98 -26.17 2.33
C GLU A 587 19.40 -25.64 2.19
N GLU A 588 19.94 -25.01 3.24
CA GLU A 588 21.31 -24.51 3.28
C GLU A 588 22.04 -25.09 4.48
N SER A 589 23.21 -25.71 4.25
CA SER A 589 24.00 -26.36 5.30
C SER A 589 23.23 -27.40 6.14
N GLY A 590 22.17 -28.00 5.59
CA GLY A 590 21.29 -28.95 6.28
C GLY A 590 20.14 -28.32 7.08
N PHE A 591 19.86 -27.02 6.87
CA PHE A 591 18.79 -26.28 7.52
C PHE A 591 17.79 -25.76 6.51
N SER A 592 16.52 -25.79 6.91
CA SER A 592 15.41 -25.23 6.15
C SER A 592 15.24 -23.76 6.50
N ILE A 593 15.53 -22.86 5.56
CA ILE A 593 15.46 -21.41 5.76
C ILE A 593 14.54 -20.75 4.74
N TRP A 594 13.94 -19.63 5.13
CA TRP A 594 13.17 -18.76 4.24
C TRP A 594 14.11 -17.81 3.50
N ASP A 595 14.16 -17.94 2.18
CA ASP A 595 14.98 -17.15 1.27
C ASP A 595 14.09 -16.14 0.52
N PRO A 596 14.30 -14.83 0.69
CA PRO A 596 13.49 -13.81 0.01
C PRO A 596 13.74 -13.87 -1.50
N VAL A 597 12.67 -13.80 -2.29
CA VAL A 597 12.71 -13.82 -3.75
C VAL A 597 11.89 -12.68 -4.33
N ASN A 598 12.33 -12.14 -5.46
CA ASN A 598 11.68 -11.03 -6.16
C ASN A 598 11.86 -11.17 -7.68
N ARG A 599 11.51 -10.14 -8.45
CA ARG A 599 11.61 -10.17 -9.92
C ARG A 599 13.06 -10.17 -10.45
N GLN A 600 14.04 -9.87 -9.61
CA GLN A 600 15.47 -9.82 -9.96
C GLN A 600 16.27 -11.03 -9.46
N THR A 601 15.70 -11.88 -8.59
CA THR A 601 16.37 -13.10 -8.12
C THR A 601 16.35 -14.18 -9.21
N SER A 602 17.21 -15.19 -9.05
CA SER A 602 17.16 -16.42 -9.86
C SER A 602 16.96 -17.61 -8.92
N PRO A 603 15.79 -18.27 -8.93
CA PRO A 603 14.59 -18.00 -9.73
C PRO A 603 13.91 -16.68 -9.34
N GLN A 604 13.18 -16.09 -10.30
CA GLN A 604 12.39 -14.88 -10.07
C GLN A 604 11.01 -15.22 -9.51
N ALA A 605 10.43 -14.28 -8.77
CA ALA A 605 9.09 -14.36 -8.24
C ALA A 605 8.23 -13.16 -8.69
N ASN A 606 7.02 -13.43 -9.16
CA ASN A 606 6.03 -12.43 -9.51
C ASN A 606 4.61 -12.86 -9.09
N TYR A 607 3.64 -11.98 -9.29
CA TYR A 607 2.23 -12.23 -8.95
C TYR A 607 1.31 -11.44 -9.87
N GLY A 608 0.04 -11.86 -9.93
CA GLY A 608 -1.00 -11.16 -10.67
C GLY A 608 -2.32 -11.92 -10.70
N PHE A 609 -3.34 -11.31 -11.30
CA PHE A 609 -4.65 -11.95 -11.49
C PHE A 609 -4.67 -12.69 -12.83
N SER A 610 -4.92 -14.00 -12.83
CA SER A 610 -5.07 -14.80 -14.05
C SER A 610 -6.07 -14.20 -15.05
N ASP A 611 -7.11 -13.52 -14.57
CA ASP A 611 -8.15 -12.89 -15.39
C ASP A 611 -7.67 -11.62 -16.12
N ASN A 612 -6.53 -11.06 -15.72
CA ASN A 612 -5.91 -9.87 -16.30
C ASN A 612 -4.67 -10.21 -17.17
N GLY A 613 -4.61 -11.43 -17.71
CA GLY A 613 -3.53 -11.84 -18.62
C GLY A 613 -2.23 -12.28 -17.94
N TYR A 614 -2.24 -12.46 -16.62
CA TYR A 614 -1.14 -13.09 -15.88
C TYR A 614 -1.19 -14.63 -15.99
N PRO A 615 -0.06 -15.34 -15.76
CA PRO A 615 -0.01 -16.79 -15.81
C PRO A 615 -1.08 -17.50 -14.98
N SER A 616 -1.70 -18.53 -15.56
CA SER A 616 -2.59 -19.47 -14.87
C SER A 616 -2.02 -20.89 -14.93
N GLU A 617 -2.51 -21.79 -14.08
CA GLU A 617 -2.13 -23.21 -14.15
C GLU A 617 -2.38 -23.77 -15.57
N GLY A 618 -1.37 -24.43 -16.14
CA GLY A 618 -1.39 -25.00 -17.48
C GLY A 618 -1.26 -23.99 -18.63
N SER A 619 -1.15 -22.68 -18.34
CA SER A 619 -0.86 -21.67 -19.37
C SER A 619 0.57 -21.80 -19.88
N THR A 620 0.83 -21.36 -21.11
CA THR A 620 2.16 -21.44 -21.74
C THR A 620 3.15 -20.48 -21.08
N VAL A 621 4.37 -20.94 -20.80
CA VAL A 621 5.45 -20.10 -20.29
C VAL A 621 6.08 -19.32 -21.43
N ASP A 622 6.20 -17.99 -21.27
CA ASP A 622 7.04 -17.18 -22.15
C ASP A 622 8.52 -17.39 -21.78
N THR A 623 9.18 -18.28 -22.52
CA THR A 623 10.59 -18.62 -22.30
C THR A 623 11.57 -17.48 -22.60
N THR A 624 11.10 -16.34 -23.13
CA THR A 624 11.93 -15.14 -23.30
C THR A 624 11.98 -14.29 -22.03
N MET A 625 10.95 -14.41 -21.17
CA MET A 625 10.83 -13.66 -19.92
C MET A 625 11.11 -14.52 -18.69
N TYR A 626 10.81 -15.83 -18.75
CA TYR A 626 10.86 -16.74 -17.62
C TYR A 626 11.81 -17.92 -17.85
N GLY A 627 12.58 -18.26 -16.82
CA GLY A 627 13.43 -19.43 -16.71
C GLY A 627 12.76 -20.59 -15.95
N ASP A 628 13.45 -21.72 -15.91
CA ASP A 628 12.96 -22.93 -15.25
C ASP A 628 12.97 -22.76 -13.73
N GLY A 629 11.83 -23.06 -13.09
CA GLY A 629 11.64 -22.91 -11.65
C GLY A 629 11.26 -21.50 -11.18
N ASP A 630 10.99 -20.57 -12.09
CA ASP A 630 10.44 -19.25 -11.74
C ASP A 630 9.05 -19.36 -11.13
N ILE A 631 8.73 -18.47 -10.19
CA ILE A 631 7.58 -18.56 -9.30
C ILE A 631 6.55 -17.50 -9.68
N HIS A 632 5.28 -17.91 -9.84
CA HIS A 632 4.14 -16.99 -10.00
C HIS A 632 3.10 -17.26 -8.92
N PHE A 633 2.71 -16.22 -8.17
CA PHE A 633 1.59 -16.30 -7.24
C PHE A 633 0.32 -15.76 -7.91
N ASP A 634 -0.65 -16.65 -8.14
CA ASP A 634 -1.94 -16.28 -8.74
C ASP A 634 -2.89 -15.75 -7.65
N LEU A 635 -3.20 -14.45 -7.74
CA LEU A 635 -4.10 -13.77 -6.80
C LEU A 635 -5.55 -14.23 -6.92
N THR A 636 -5.92 -14.88 -8.02
CA THR A 636 -7.29 -15.35 -8.28
C THR A 636 -7.56 -16.65 -7.55
N THR A 637 -6.60 -17.57 -7.56
CA THR A 637 -6.73 -18.90 -6.95
C THR A 637 -6.01 -19.02 -5.61
N GLY A 638 -5.07 -18.13 -5.29
CA GLY A 638 -4.26 -18.18 -4.08
C GLY A 638 -3.16 -19.23 -4.11
N ASN A 639 -2.76 -19.72 -5.30
CA ASN A 639 -1.77 -20.78 -5.46
C ASN A 639 -0.46 -20.26 -6.06
N TYR A 640 0.63 -20.96 -5.73
CA TYR A 640 1.94 -20.82 -6.36
C TYR A 640 2.07 -21.73 -7.58
N LEU A 641 2.52 -21.15 -8.69
CA LEU A 641 2.85 -21.81 -9.95
C LEU A 641 4.36 -21.74 -10.19
N LEU A 642 4.90 -22.77 -10.84
CA LEU A 642 6.29 -22.87 -11.25
C LEU A 642 6.39 -22.94 -12.77
N ALA A 643 7.26 -22.12 -13.35
CA ALA A 643 7.58 -22.20 -14.76
C ALA A 643 8.37 -23.48 -15.05
N ASN A 644 7.82 -24.34 -15.91
CA ASN A 644 8.50 -25.54 -16.37
C ASN A 644 8.86 -25.37 -17.85
N ILE A 645 10.13 -25.13 -18.13
CA ILE A 645 10.60 -24.85 -19.51
C ILE A 645 10.64 -26.12 -20.36
N VAL A 646 10.70 -27.30 -19.73
CA VAL A 646 10.71 -28.59 -20.44
C VAL A 646 9.32 -28.92 -20.99
N SER A 647 8.26 -28.70 -20.19
CA SER A 647 6.87 -28.86 -20.62
C SER A 647 6.33 -27.62 -21.35
N GLY A 648 6.95 -26.45 -21.13
CA GLY A 648 6.56 -25.16 -21.70
C GLY A 648 5.32 -24.56 -21.05
N ILE A 649 4.97 -24.98 -19.84
CA ILE A 649 3.76 -24.56 -19.13
C ILE A 649 4.04 -24.17 -17.67
N TRP A 650 3.14 -23.38 -17.11
CA TRP A 650 3.10 -23.07 -15.69
C TRP A 650 2.44 -24.23 -14.94
N ASP A 651 3.23 -24.99 -14.18
CA ASP A 651 2.75 -26.11 -13.37
C ASP A 651 2.37 -25.63 -11.97
N LEU A 652 1.37 -26.24 -11.34
CA LEU A 652 1.11 -26.01 -9.92
C LEU A 652 2.35 -26.43 -9.09
N ALA A 653 2.79 -25.58 -8.16
CA ALA A 653 3.93 -25.92 -7.32
C ALA A 653 3.65 -27.23 -6.54
N PRO A 654 4.55 -28.22 -6.59
CA PRO A 654 4.33 -29.54 -6.00
C PRO A 654 4.02 -29.52 -4.49
N ASP A 655 4.56 -28.52 -3.80
CA ASP A 655 4.31 -28.26 -2.39
C ASP A 655 4.15 -26.74 -2.17
N GLN A 656 2.94 -26.32 -1.82
CA GLN A 656 2.61 -24.91 -1.56
C GLN A 656 3.26 -24.40 -0.27
N GLY A 657 3.57 -25.30 0.69
CA GLY A 657 4.19 -24.95 1.97
C GLY A 657 5.67 -24.58 1.87
N LEU A 658 6.27 -24.69 0.68
CA LEU A 658 7.63 -24.20 0.39
C LEU A 658 7.67 -22.71 0.04
N TYR A 659 6.54 -22.05 -0.09
CA TYR A 659 6.47 -20.64 -0.47
C TYR A 659 5.61 -19.88 0.53
N ARG A 660 5.97 -18.62 0.79
CA ARG A 660 5.18 -17.70 1.60
C ARG A 660 5.22 -16.30 1.01
N GLN A 661 4.20 -15.53 1.31
CA GLN A 661 4.03 -14.15 0.89
C GLN A 661 3.53 -13.29 2.05
N ALA A 662 3.89 -12.02 2.05
CA ALA A 662 3.40 -11.05 3.02
C ALA A 662 3.26 -9.68 2.36
N ILE A 663 2.42 -8.81 2.91
CA ILE A 663 2.35 -7.41 2.49
C ILE A 663 3.63 -6.72 2.95
N GLY A 664 4.31 -6.03 2.04
CA GLY A 664 5.59 -5.40 2.35
C GLY A 664 6.20 -4.67 1.16
N ARG A 665 7.43 -4.19 1.35
CA ARG A 665 8.19 -3.45 0.34
C ARG A 665 9.61 -3.99 0.25
N ASP A 666 10.07 -4.26 -0.97
CA ASP A 666 11.44 -4.71 -1.24
C ASP A 666 12.36 -3.55 -1.67
N HIS A 667 13.65 -3.84 -1.86
CA HIS A 667 14.69 -2.90 -2.30
C HIS A 667 14.82 -1.61 -1.47
N LEU A 668 14.50 -1.70 -0.17
CA LEU A 668 14.75 -0.61 0.76
C LEU A 668 16.25 -0.52 1.08
N LYS A 669 16.81 0.66 0.83
CA LYS A 669 18.13 1.08 1.28
C LYS A 669 18.00 1.64 2.69
N PHE A 670 18.71 1.03 3.62
CA PHE A 670 18.65 1.43 5.01
C PHE A 670 20.06 1.57 5.56
N MET A 671 20.14 2.25 6.71
CA MET A 671 21.31 2.24 7.56
C MET A 671 20.88 1.66 8.90
N TRP A 672 21.59 0.63 9.35
CA TRP A 672 21.44 0.13 10.71
C TRP A 672 22.52 0.78 11.58
N VAL A 673 22.10 1.41 12.67
CA VAL A 673 22.99 1.95 13.70
C VAL A 673 22.89 1.04 14.91
N HIS A 674 23.93 0.22 15.07
CA HIS A 674 24.10 -0.66 16.21
C HIS A 674 24.96 0.03 17.28
N TYR A 675 24.44 0.10 18.51
CA TYR A 675 25.18 0.64 19.64
C TYR A 675 25.81 -0.50 20.43
N ALA A 676 27.01 -0.95 20.10
CA ALA A 676 27.63 -2.02 20.90
C ALA A 676 27.73 -1.63 22.39
N PRO A 677 27.38 -2.52 23.34
CA PRO A 677 27.49 -2.22 24.76
C PRO A 677 28.97 -2.06 25.12
N ASP A 678 29.24 -1.14 26.06
CA ASP A 678 30.56 -0.55 26.37
C ASP A 678 31.71 -1.55 26.61
N ALA A 679 31.39 -2.82 26.82
CA ALA A 679 32.34 -3.91 27.05
C ALA A 679 32.98 -4.52 25.77
N HIS A 680 32.61 -4.08 24.56
CA HIS A 680 33.11 -4.63 23.27
C HIS A 680 34.10 -3.72 22.52
N ARG A 681 34.96 -2.96 23.21
CA ARG A 681 35.96 -2.10 22.56
C ARG A 681 37.16 -2.92 22.07
N ILE A 682 37.37 -2.99 20.75
CA ILE A 682 38.54 -3.61 20.13
C ILE A 682 39.63 -2.54 19.96
N ASP A 683 40.85 -2.80 20.46
CA ASP A 683 42.02 -1.95 20.18
C ASP A 683 42.51 -2.23 18.76
N PRO A 684 42.44 -1.26 17.82
CA PRO A 684 42.82 -1.48 16.42
C PRO A 684 44.34 -1.63 16.20
N SER A 685 45.17 -1.51 17.24
CA SER A 685 46.64 -1.63 17.14
C SER A 685 47.17 -3.06 17.28
N VAL A 686 46.33 -4.02 17.69
CA VAL A 686 46.70 -5.43 17.88
C VAL A 686 46.48 -6.25 16.60
N SER A 687 47.41 -7.15 16.28
CA SER A 687 47.35 -7.92 15.02
C SER A 687 46.45 -9.16 15.09
N ASN A 688 46.21 -9.69 16.29
CA ASN A 688 45.33 -10.83 16.52
C ASN A 688 44.39 -10.56 17.71
N VAL A 689 43.16 -11.01 17.58
CA VAL A 689 42.12 -11.01 18.62
C VAL A 689 41.82 -12.47 18.95
N MET A 690 41.78 -12.80 20.25
CA MET A 690 41.41 -14.11 20.76
C MET A 690 40.09 -13.99 21.52
N ASP A 691 39.03 -14.57 20.98
CA ASP A 691 37.75 -14.69 21.66
C ASP A 691 37.77 -15.88 22.63
N VAL A 692 37.32 -15.65 23.86
CA VAL A 692 37.24 -16.67 24.91
C VAL A 692 35.84 -16.68 25.49
N TYR A 693 35.09 -17.74 25.21
CA TYR A 693 33.78 -17.99 25.81
C TYR A 693 33.94 -18.65 27.18
N ILE A 694 33.37 -18.06 28.22
CA ILE A 694 33.50 -18.54 29.60
C ILE A 694 32.14 -18.75 30.24
N LEU A 695 31.89 -20.00 30.63
CA LEU A 695 30.83 -20.35 31.57
C LEU A 695 31.39 -20.33 33.00
N THR A 696 30.86 -19.44 33.86
CA THR A 696 31.26 -19.40 35.27
C THR A 696 30.48 -20.42 36.10
N GLN A 697 31.16 -21.06 37.06
CA GLN A 697 30.52 -22.02 37.96
C GLN A 697 29.41 -21.38 38.83
N SER A 698 29.55 -20.09 39.16
CA SER A 698 28.50 -19.33 39.85
C SER A 698 27.23 -19.22 39.01
N TYR A 699 27.38 -18.97 37.72
CA TYR A 699 26.24 -18.88 36.80
C TYR A 699 25.59 -20.25 36.59
N ASP A 700 26.37 -21.30 36.30
CA ASP A 700 25.87 -22.68 36.17
C ASP A 700 25.06 -23.14 37.39
N SER A 701 25.62 -22.96 38.60
CA SER A 701 24.92 -23.34 39.83
C SER A 701 23.65 -22.52 40.08
N SER A 702 23.65 -21.23 39.73
CA SER A 702 22.46 -20.37 39.85
C SER A 702 21.34 -20.80 38.91
N ILE A 703 21.66 -21.10 37.65
CA ILE A 703 20.67 -21.54 36.66
C ILE A 703 20.09 -22.90 37.02
N ARG A 704 20.92 -23.85 37.46
CA ARG A 704 20.45 -25.18 37.89
C ARG A 704 19.55 -25.08 39.12
N THR A 705 19.89 -24.21 40.07
CA THR A 705 19.04 -23.96 41.23
C THR A 705 17.71 -23.31 40.83
N TRP A 706 17.73 -22.39 39.87
CA TRP A 706 16.52 -21.75 39.34
C TRP A 706 15.61 -22.76 38.63
N LEU A 707 16.17 -23.63 37.79
CA LEU A 707 15.44 -24.72 37.13
C LEU A 707 14.82 -25.69 38.13
N GLN A 708 15.56 -26.10 39.17
CA GLN A 708 15.05 -26.98 40.23
C GLN A 708 13.90 -26.38 41.03
N ASN A 709 13.81 -25.04 41.11
CA ASN A 709 12.76 -24.33 41.83
C ASN A 709 11.57 -23.93 40.94
N ASN A 710 11.48 -24.44 39.70
CA ASN A 710 10.43 -24.10 38.75
C ASN A 710 10.29 -22.58 38.51
N GLY A 711 11.41 -21.84 38.49
CA GLY A 711 11.42 -20.39 38.40
C GLY A 711 10.65 -19.81 37.20
N GLU A 712 10.27 -18.53 37.31
CA GLU A 712 9.55 -17.80 36.26
C GLU A 712 10.51 -17.26 35.19
N LEU A 713 10.09 -17.28 33.92
CA LEU A 713 10.87 -16.80 32.77
C LEU A 713 11.35 -15.34 32.90
N SER A 714 10.65 -14.52 33.69
CA SER A 714 11.01 -13.11 33.96
C SER A 714 12.15 -12.94 34.98
N GLU A 715 12.55 -14.00 35.69
CA GLU A 715 13.57 -13.98 36.73
C GLU A 715 14.74 -14.93 36.42
N VAL A 716 15.05 -15.14 35.13
CA VAL A 716 16.18 -15.97 34.71
C VAL A 716 17.49 -15.36 35.24
N PRO A 717 18.37 -16.14 35.89
CA PRO A 717 19.68 -15.66 36.30
C PRO A 717 20.45 -15.08 35.11
N VAL A 718 21.08 -13.93 35.30
CA VAL A 718 21.82 -13.23 34.23
C VAL A 718 23.29 -13.68 34.26
N PRO A 719 23.91 -13.98 33.10
CA PRO A 719 25.33 -14.27 33.05
C PRO A 719 26.17 -13.04 33.44
N PRO A 720 27.44 -13.22 33.86
CA PRO A 720 28.33 -12.10 34.14
C PRO A 720 28.51 -11.20 32.91
N THR A 721 28.80 -9.92 33.12
CA THR A 721 29.15 -9.03 32.00
C THR A 721 30.56 -9.33 31.49
N SER A 722 30.86 -9.04 30.22
CA SER A 722 32.20 -9.20 29.64
C SER A 722 33.28 -8.44 30.43
N GLU A 723 32.94 -7.27 30.98
CA GLU A 723 33.82 -6.50 31.86
C GLU A 723 34.01 -7.19 33.23
N GLY A 724 32.94 -7.77 33.79
CA GLY A 724 33.02 -8.57 35.01
C GLY A 724 33.95 -9.78 34.82
N LEU A 725 33.88 -10.45 33.67
CA LEU A 725 34.79 -11.52 33.31
C LEU A 725 36.22 -11.02 33.11
N ARG A 726 36.41 -9.89 32.42
CA ARG A 726 37.74 -9.29 32.23
C ARG A 726 38.42 -8.97 33.57
N ILE A 727 37.68 -8.41 34.53
CA ILE A 727 38.19 -8.15 35.89
C ILE A 727 38.49 -9.46 36.62
N GLN A 728 37.59 -10.45 36.53
CA GLN A 728 37.74 -11.74 37.21
C GLN A 728 38.92 -12.55 36.68
N PHE A 729 39.22 -12.41 35.38
CA PHE A 729 40.19 -13.21 34.64
C PHE A 729 41.40 -12.39 34.17
N GLU A 730 41.61 -11.19 34.72
CA GLU A 730 42.70 -10.26 34.38
C GLU A 730 44.08 -10.94 34.41
N ASP A 731 44.26 -11.89 35.33
CA ASP A 731 45.51 -12.66 35.45
C ASP A 731 45.88 -13.43 34.17
N PHE A 732 44.90 -13.85 33.35
CA PHE A 732 45.16 -14.54 32.09
C PHE A 732 45.81 -13.64 31.04
N GLU A 733 45.61 -12.32 31.13
CA GLU A 733 46.31 -11.38 30.25
C GLU A 733 47.82 -11.37 30.48
N ASN A 734 48.30 -11.79 31.66
CA ASN A 734 49.74 -11.86 31.95
C ASN A 734 50.45 -13.02 31.21
N TYR A 735 49.68 -13.97 30.68
CA TYR A 735 50.21 -15.14 29.96
C TYR A 735 50.16 -14.98 28.43
N LYS A 736 49.73 -13.82 27.91
CA LYS A 736 49.66 -13.56 26.47
C LYS A 736 51.04 -13.41 25.84
N THR A 737 51.30 -14.09 24.73
CA THR A 737 52.57 -14.00 24.00
C THR A 737 52.61 -12.75 23.12
N LYS A 738 53.10 -11.64 23.69
CA LYS A 738 53.58 -10.39 23.05
C LYS A 738 52.76 -9.67 21.96
N SER A 739 51.64 -10.18 21.44
CA SER A 739 50.87 -9.53 20.36
C SER A 739 49.36 -9.85 20.25
N ASP A 740 48.72 -10.49 21.23
CA ASP A 740 47.29 -10.87 21.11
C ASP A 740 46.42 -10.11 22.14
N SER A 741 45.28 -9.56 21.71
CA SER A 741 44.21 -9.06 22.60
C SER A 741 43.24 -10.20 22.91
N MET A 742 42.72 -10.27 24.13
CA MET A 742 41.79 -11.31 24.55
C MET A 742 40.46 -10.68 24.92
N ILE A 743 39.37 -11.16 24.31
CA ILE A 743 38.01 -10.70 24.55
C ILE A 743 37.27 -11.83 25.26
N TYR A 744 36.70 -11.51 26.41
CA TYR A 744 35.94 -12.47 27.22
C TYR A 744 34.47 -12.35 26.90
N HIS A 745 33.88 -13.43 26.40
CA HIS A 745 32.45 -13.53 26.10
C HIS A 745 31.76 -14.36 27.20
N PRO A 746 30.71 -13.83 27.83
CA PRO A 746 29.93 -14.63 28.77
C PRO A 746 29.14 -15.70 28.05
N SER A 747 29.24 -16.93 28.54
CA SER A 747 28.44 -18.02 28.01
C SER A 747 27.05 -18.07 28.66
N ARG A 748 26.04 -18.43 27.87
CA ARG A 748 24.65 -18.59 28.31
C ARG A 748 24.12 -20.00 28.06
N TYR A 749 22.94 -20.30 28.59
CA TYR A 749 22.30 -21.60 28.44
C TYR A 749 21.10 -21.50 27.51
N LYS A 750 21.02 -22.42 26.54
CA LYS A 750 19.82 -22.69 25.76
C LYS A 750 19.00 -23.77 26.48
N ILE A 751 17.89 -23.33 27.07
CA ILE A 751 17.02 -24.21 27.85
C ILE A 751 16.14 -25.02 26.88
N LEU A 752 16.28 -26.34 26.95
CA LEU A 752 15.54 -27.30 26.15
C LEU A 752 14.49 -28.02 27.01
N PHE A 753 13.32 -28.27 26.40
CA PHE A 753 12.23 -29.04 26.97
C PHE A 753 11.63 -28.46 28.25
N GLY A 754 10.43 -28.90 28.64
CA GLY A 754 9.78 -28.41 29.85
C GLY A 754 9.31 -26.96 29.78
N ARG A 755 8.77 -26.46 30.89
CA ARG A 755 8.04 -25.19 30.94
C ARG A 755 8.93 -23.95 30.76
N GLN A 756 10.18 -24.03 31.21
CA GLN A 756 11.13 -22.92 31.19
C GLN A 756 11.83 -22.76 29.83
N ALA A 757 11.65 -23.70 28.90
CA ALA A 757 12.05 -23.51 27.52
C ALA A 757 11.09 -22.54 26.78
N VAL A 758 11.61 -21.88 25.74
CA VAL A 758 10.79 -21.14 24.76
C VAL A 758 9.80 -22.09 24.08
N SER A 759 8.64 -21.58 23.67
CA SER A 759 7.50 -22.40 23.21
C SER A 759 7.88 -23.39 22.11
N GLU A 760 8.76 -22.95 21.21
CA GLU A 760 9.29 -23.68 20.06
C GLU A 760 10.15 -24.87 20.48
N LEU A 761 10.84 -24.80 21.62
CA LEU A 761 11.75 -25.84 22.13
C LEU A 761 11.09 -26.75 23.18
N ARG A 762 9.79 -26.59 23.45
CA ARG A 762 9.05 -27.42 24.41
C ARG A 762 8.65 -28.74 23.77
N ALA A 763 8.92 -29.84 24.47
CA ALA A 763 8.55 -31.16 23.99
C ALA A 763 8.24 -32.14 25.13
N THR A 764 7.46 -33.15 24.80
CA THR A 764 7.11 -34.29 25.66
C THR A 764 7.82 -35.55 25.17
N PHE A 765 8.44 -36.28 26.09
CA PHE A 765 9.08 -37.56 25.84
C PHE A 765 8.05 -38.68 25.98
N LYS A 766 7.74 -39.36 24.88
CA LYS A 766 6.86 -40.55 24.88
C LYS A 766 7.70 -41.81 24.91
N VAL A 767 7.53 -42.59 25.96
CA VAL A 767 8.36 -43.77 26.26
C VAL A 767 7.50 -45.03 26.30
N ILE A 768 7.89 -46.05 25.54
CA ILE A 768 7.30 -47.38 25.60
C ILE A 768 8.15 -48.25 26.54
N LYS A 769 7.50 -48.80 27.55
CA LYS A 769 8.13 -49.73 28.50
C LYS A 769 8.22 -51.15 27.91
N THR A 770 9.32 -51.85 28.18
CA THR A 770 9.49 -53.25 27.75
C THR A 770 8.51 -54.19 28.46
N GLN A 771 7.82 -55.04 27.69
CA GLN A 771 6.88 -56.00 28.26
C GLN A 771 7.60 -57.05 29.14
N GLY A 772 7.05 -57.29 30.34
CA GLY A 772 7.59 -58.25 31.31
C GLY A 772 8.51 -57.67 32.38
N VAL A 773 8.80 -56.36 32.35
CA VAL A 773 9.62 -55.68 33.38
C VAL A 773 8.73 -55.16 34.53
N THR A 774 9.15 -55.37 35.79
CA THR A 774 8.39 -55.02 37.01
C THR A 774 8.61 -53.60 37.54
N ILE A 775 9.24 -52.70 36.77
CA ILE A 775 9.46 -51.30 37.18
C ILE A 775 8.14 -50.53 37.19
N SER A 776 7.88 -49.65 38.16
CA SER A 776 6.70 -48.77 38.12
C SER A 776 6.90 -47.63 37.13
N ASP A 777 5.81 -47.11 36.58
CA ASP A 777 5.87 -46.01 35.60
C ASP A 777 6.50 -44.75 36.22
N GLU A 778 6.23 -44.49 37.50
CA GLU A 778 6.85 -43.38 38.23
C GLU A 778 8.37 -43.51 38.35
N ASN A 779 8.85 -44.70 38.71
CA ASN A 779 10.28 -44.95 38.79
C ASN A 779 10.92 -44.90 37.39
N LEU A 780 10.20 -45.34 36.35
CA LEU A 780 10.67 -45.22 34.97
C LEU A 780 10.79 -43.75 34.54
N ARG A 781 9.81 -42.89 34.84
CA ARG A 781 9.88 -41.44 34.57
C ARG A 781 11.09 -40.80 35.24
N THR A 782 11.30 -41.05 36.54
CA THR A 782 12.47 -40.52 37.26
C THR A 782 13.79 -40.98 36.64
N ASN A 783 13.88 -42.25 36.20
CA ASN A 783 15.09 -42.75 35.57
C ASN A 783 15.34 -42.14 34.18
N VAL A 784 14.27 -41.86 33.40
CA VAL A 784 14.36 -41.14 32.14
C VAL A 784 14.85 -39.71 32.36
N LEU A 785 14.28 -38.99 33.33
CA LEU A 785 14.73 -37.64 33.68
C LEU A 785 16.19 -37.59 34.11
N ASN A 786 16.60 -38.49 35.00
CA ASN A 786 18.01 -38.55 35.42
C ASN A 786 18.94 -38.85 34.23
N ALA A 787 18.52 -39.67 33.26
CA ALA A 787 19.31 -39.90 32.06
C ALA A 787 19.40 -38.65 31.18
N ILE A 788 18.31 -37.89 31.04
CA ILE A 788 18.30 -36.61 30.33
C ILE A 788 19.23 -35.61 31.02
N ASP A 789 19.15 -35.46 32.34
CA ASP A 789 19.98 -34.51 33.11
C ASP A 789 21.48 -34.84 33.00
N VAL A 790 21.83 -36.12 33.07
CA VAL A 790 23.22 -36.58 32.89
C VAL A 790 23.71 -36.33 31.46
N TYR A 791 22.84 -36.46 30.45
CA TYR A 791 23.20 -36.17 29.06
C TYR A 791 23.49 -34.67 28.85
N PHE A 792 22.77 -33.78 29.55
CA PHE A 792 22.95 -32.33 29.52
C PHE A 792 23.88 -31.78 30.62
N GLU A 793 24.82 -32.59 31.12
CA GLU A 793 25.93 -32.11 31.95
C GLU A 793 26.85 -31.21 31.13
N ALA A 794 27.26 -30.06 31.68
CA ALA A 794 28.07 -29.08 30.96
C ALA A 794 29.40 -29.65 30.43
N ASP A 795 30.01 -30.61 31.13
CA ASP A 795 31.27 -31.26 30.73
C ASP A 795 31.14 -32.17 29.49
N ARG A 796 29.92 -32.42 29.00
CA ARG A 796 29.65 -33.29 27.85
C ARG A 796 29.37 -32.54 26.55
N TRP A 797 29.31 -31.22 26.62
CA TRP A 797 28.94 -30.36 25.51
C TRP A 797 30.04 -29.34 25.25
N ASP A 798 30.39 -29.17 23.99
CA ASP A 798 31.21 -28.05 23.54
C ASP A 798 30.32 -26.87 23.13
N PHE A 799 30.85 -25.65 23.22
CA PHE A 799 30.15 -24.45 22.77
C PHE A 799 29.89 -24.49 21.25
N GLY A 800 28.67 -24.11 20.85
CA GLY A 800 28.27 -24.10 19.43
C GLY A 800 27.99 -25.48 18.82
N GLU A 801 27.91 -26.54 19.63
CA GLU A 801 27.58 -27.89 19.16
C GLU A 801 26.09 -28.02 18.79
N THR A 802 25.76 -28.99 17.94
CA THR A 802 24.36 -29.29 17.56
C THR A 802 23.84 -30.47 18.33
N PHE A 803 22.74 -30.30 19.05
CA PHE A 803 22.00 -31.37 19.69
C PHE A 803 21.22 -32.17 18.66
N TYR A 804 21.37 -33.50 18.67
CA TYR A 804 20.56 -34.43 17.90
C TYR A 804 19.72 -35.31 18.82
N PHE A 805 18.40 -35.29 18.64
CA PHE A 805 17.50 -36.12 19.44
C PHE A 805 17.80 -37.62 19.28
N THR A 806 18.23 -38.06 18.10
CA THR A 806 18.59 -39.46 17.85
C THR A 806 19.71 -39.95 18.76
N GLU A 807 20.65 -39.07 19.15
CA GLU A 807 21.71 -39.37 20.09
C GLU A 807 21.20 -39.47 21.52
N LEU A 808 20.35 -38.53 21.94
CA LEU A 808 19.68 -38.60 23.24
C LEU A 808 18.81 -39.85 23.37
N ALA A 809 18.04 -40.19 22.34
CA ALA A 809 17.21 -41.39 22.30
C ALA A 809 18.08 -42.65 22.45
N ALA A 810 19.19 -42.74 21.70
CA ALA A 810 20.14 -43.85 21.84
C ALA A 810 20.77 -43.91 23.24
N TYR A 811 21.07 -42.76 23.85
CA TYR A 811 21.59 -42.67 25.22
C TYR A 811 20.56 -43.15 26.26
N ILE A 812 19.31 -42.70 26.18
CA ILE A 812 18.21 -43.16 27.06
C ILE A 812 17.99 -44.67 26.89
N HIS A 813 17.99 -45.15 25.65
CA HIS A 813 17.84 -46.57 25.34
C HIS A 813 18.94 -47.44 25.95
N SER A 814 20.19 -47.01 25.84
CA SER A 814 21.34 -47.77 26.34
C SER A 814 21.47 -47.70 27.86
N SER A 815 21.21 -46.54 28.46
CA SER A 815 21.28 -46.33 29.91
C SER A 815 20.14 -47.00 30.68
N LEU A 816 18.96 -47.12 30.08
CA LEU A 816 17.78 -47.71 30.72
C LEU A 816 17.46 -49.13 30.23
N ALA A 817 18.32 -49.75 29.42
CA ALA A 817 18.16 -51.15 29.03
C ALA A 817 18.19 -52.07 30.28
N PRO A 818 17.27 -53.06 30.42
CA PRO A 818 16.26 -53.51 29.45
C PRO A 818 14.86 -52.89 29.64
N ASN A 819 14.71 -51.84 30.45
CA ASN A 819 13.42 -51.33 30.93
C ASN A 819 12.64 -50.54 29.87
N VAL A 820 13.33 -49.90 28.92
CA VAL A 820 12.74 -49.10 27.83
C VAL A 820 12.79 -49.86 26.50
N HIS A 821 11.66 -49.91 25.80
CA HIS A 821 11.53 -50.52 24.47
C HIS A 821 11.69 -49.51 23.34
N SER A 822 11.16 -48.28 23.51
CA SER A 822 11.27 -47.17 22.55
C SER A 822 11.09 -45.82 23.24
N VAL A 823 11.74 -44.78 22.75
CA VAL A 823 11.53 -43.39 23.16
C VAL A 823 11.46 -42.49 21.94
N VAL A 824 10.52 -41.56 21.94
CA VAL A 824 10.36 -40.50 20.92
C VAL A 824 10.07 -39.17 21.61
N ILE A 825 10.35 -38.08 20.91
CA ILE A 825 10.02 -36.72 21.34
C ILE A 825 8.90 -36.17 20.48
N VAL A 826 7.94 -35.50 21.11
CA VAL A 826 6.80 -34.87 20.45
C VAL A 826 6.75 -33.40 20.88
N PRO A 827 6.78 -32.44 19.95
CA PRO A 827 6.64 -31.02 20.28
C PRO A 827 5.33 -30.71 21.01
N VAL A 828 5.38 -29.81 22.00
CA VAL A 828 4.19 -29.36 22.72
C VAL A 828 3.40 -28.34 21.89
N ASN A 829 4.09 -27.50 21.12
CA ASN A 829 3.45 -26.52 20.23
C ASN A 829 2.51 -27.22 19.23
N ASN A 830 1.36 -26.60 18.94
CA ASN A 830 0.36 -27.14 18.02
C ASN A 830 0.77 -26.94 16.55
N ASP A 831 1.60 -25.94 16.28
CA ASP A 831 2.12 -25.65 14.94
C ASP A 831 3.29 -26.58 14.55
N GLN A 832 3.73 -27.42 15.48
CA GLN A 832 4.84 -28.35 15.28
C GLN A 832 4.36 -29.80 15.40
N ALA A 833 4.51 -30.55 14.30
CA ALA A 833 4.25 -31.98 14.27
C ALA A 833 5.50 -32.82 14.61
N PHE A 834 5.29 -34.10 14.87
CA PHE A 834 6.39 -35.07 15.05
C PHE A 834 7.36 -35.04 13.86
N GLY A 835 8.67 -35.04 14.17
CA GLY A 835 9.75 -34.85 13.21
C GLY A 835 10.42 -33.47 13.29
N ARG A 836 9.80 -32.50 13.98
CA ARG A 836 10.45 -31.25 14.44
C ARG A 836 11.22 -31.49 15.74
N LEU A 837 12.17 -30.61 16.08
CA LEU A 837 13.08 -30.71 17.25
C LEU A 837 14.04 -31.91 17.24
N PHE A 838 14.22 -32.58 16.10
CA PHE A 838 15.19 -33.67 15.97
C PHE A 838 16.64 -33.18 15.95
N GLN A 839 16.83 -31.91 15.60
CA GLN A 839 18.07 -31.19 15.73
C GLN A 839 17.79 -29.83 16.36
N VAL A 840 18.63 -29.43 17.30
CA VAL A 840 18.62 -28.08 17.89
C VAL A 840 20.06 -27.60 17.92
N ARG A 841 20.32 -26.42 17.37
CA ARG A 841 21.66 -25.84 17.34
C ARG A 841 21.84 -24.82 18.45
N SER A 842 23.04 -24.73 19.01
CA SER A 842 23.44 -23.65 19.92
C SER A 842 24.30 -22.62 19.20
N GLU A 843 24.23 -21.37 19.66
CA GLU A 843 25.16 -20.31 19.26
C GLU A 843 26.58 -20.56 19.83
N PRO A 844 27.62 -19.88 19.32
CA PRO A 844 29.00 -20.02 19.82
C PRO A 844 29.19 -19.67 21.30
N ASP A 845 28.28 -18.92 21.91
CA ASP A 845 28.27 -18.56 23.32
C ASP A 845 27.29 -19.42 24.16
N GLU A 846 26.61 -20.39 23.54
CA GLU A 846 25.55 -21.18 24.17
C GLU A 846 25.95 -22.62 24.48
N LEU A 847 25.42 -23.12 25.60
CA LEU A 847 25.40 -24.54 25.97
C LEU A 847 23.96 -25.00 26.21
N PHE A 848 23.69 -26.30 26.04
CA PHE A 848 22.37 -26.84 26.30
C PHE A 848 22.14 -27.18 27.78
N ILE A 849 20.91 -26.98 28.23
CA ILE A 849 20.43 -27.48 29.53
C ILE A 849 18.99 -27.94 29.40
N SER A 850 18.63 -29.06 30.03
CA SER A 850 17.25 -29.54 30.07
C SER A 850 16.48 -28.89 31.23
N SER A 851 15.24 -28.47 30.99
CA SER A 851 14.25 -28.15 32.03
C SER A 851 13.09 -29.13 32.10
N ALA A 852 13.25 -30.32 31.52
CA ALA A 852 12.25 -31.38 31.55
C ALA A 852 11.88 -31.78 32.99
N SER A 853 10.59 -31.89 33.25
CA SER A 853 10.01 -32.30 34.53
C SER A 853 9.32 -33.67 34.39
N ALA A 854 8.82 -34.23 35.49
CA ALA A 854 8.09 -35.51 35.46
C ALA A 854 6.82 -35.45 34.59
N GLU A 855 6.28 -34.26 34.38
CA GLU A 855 5.12 -33.99 33.54
C GLU A 855 5.44 -34.09 32.05
N ASP A 856 6.71 -33.90 31.68
CA ASP A 856 7.18 -33.95 30.29
C ASP A 856 7.55 -35.37 29.85
N VAL A 857 7.36 -36.38 30.71
CA VAL A 857 7.63 -37.80 30.39
C VAL A 857 6.36 -38.63 30.49
N GLU A 858 5.86 -39.05 29.33
CA GLU A 858 4.65 -39.85 29.20
C GLU A 858 4.98 -41.32 28.88
N ILE A 859 4.39 -42.25 29.63
CA ILE A 859 4.56 -43.69 29.39
C ILE A 859 3.36 -44.20 28.59
N VAL A 860 3.61 -44.57 27.33
CA VAL A 860 2.57 -45.01 26.37
C VAL A 860 2.70 -46.51 26.06
N GLN A 861 1.60 -47.14 25.64
CA GLN A 861 1.59 -48.56 25.26
C GLN A 861 2.13 -48.79 23.84
N SER A 862 1.93 -47.82 22.96
CA SER A 862 2.34 -47.83 21.55
C SER A 862 2.33 -46.40 21.00
N PHE A 863 3.06 -46.14 19.91
CA PHE A 863 2.96 -44.88 19.18
C PHE A 863 1.82 -44.96 18.17
N THR A 864 0.72 -44.26 18.42
CA THR A 864 -0.37 -44.06 17.46
C THR A 864 -0.23 -42.68 16.79
N ASP A 865 -0.95 -42.44 15.69
CA ASP A 865 -0.91 -41.17 14.98
C ASP A 865 -1.36 -39.99 15.87
N GLU A 866 -2.34 -40.22 16.75
CA GLU A 866 -2.78 -39.26 17.77
C GLU A 866 -1.68 -39.00 18.80
N GLU A 867 -0.97 -40.03 19.24
CA GLU A 867 0.15 -39.89 20.17
C GLU A 867 1.33 -39.11 19.56
N LEU A 868 1.50 -39.19 18.23
CA LEU A 868 2.57 -38.50 17.51
C LEU A 868 2.14 -37.15 16.93
N LYS A 869 0.88 -36.72 17.11
CA LYS A 869 0.32 -35.53 16.43
C LYS A 869 0.53 -35.57 14.90
N ILE A 870 0.37 -36.74 14.29
CA ILE A 870 0.39 -36.93 12.83
C ILE A 870 -1.07 -36.90 12.35
N SER A 871 -1.73 -35.75 12.46
CA SER A 871 -2.98 -35.51 11.71
C SER A 871 -2.65 -34.56 10.57
N GLU A 872 -3.17 -34.85 9.37
CA GLU A 872 -2.96 -34.05 8.14
C GLU A 872 -3.11 -32.55 8.45
N LEU A 873 -1.98 -31.84 8.41
CA LEU A 873 -1.89 -30.39 8.30
C LEU A 873 -2.23 -29.98 6.87
#